data_AF-K9J3Q6-F1
#
_entry.id   AF-K9J3Q6-F1
#
_cell.length_a   1.000
_cell.length_b   1.000
_cell.length_c   1.000
_cell.angle_alpha   90.00
_cell.angle_beta   90.00
_cell.angle_gamma   90.00
#
_symmetry.space_group_name_H-M   'P 1'
#
loop_
_entity.id
_entity.type
_entity.pdbx_description
1 polymer ?
#
loop_
_entity_poly.entity_id
_entity_poly.type
_entity_poly.pdbx_seq_one_letter_code
_entity_poly.pdbx_strand_id
1 'polypeptide(L)'
;LLLLPLPLPPGTQALVPRISLPLGSEERPFLRFQAENISNYTALLLSGDGKTLYVGAREALFALNSSASFLPGGGYQELLWSADVQRKHQCSFKGKDPQRDCQNYIKILLPLNSSHLFTCGTGAFSPLCTYINVENFTLGRDQAGNVLLEDGKGRCPFDPNFKSTALMVDGELYTGTVSNFQGNDPAISRSQSSRPTKTESSLNWLQDPAFVASAHVPESLGSSRGDDDKIYFFFSETGKEFEFFENTIVSRVARICKGDEGGGRILQQRWTSFLKAQLLCSRPEDGFPFNVLQDVFTLSSSPQDWRDTLFYGVFTSQWHGGTAEGSAVCVFSMKDVQRVFSGLYKEVNRETQQWYTVTYPVPTPRPGSCITDSTRERKINSSLQLPDRVLNFLKDHFLMDGQVRSLLLLLQPQARYQRVAAHRVRGLHGTYDVLFLGTGDGWLHKAVNVGPRMHIIEELQLFALGQPVQNLLLDPGRGLLYAASHLSVVQVPVANCRLYRSCGDCLLARDPYCAWSGSSCQHLSLFRPEAASRPWVQDIEGANANDLCNASSVKPWVAGPADKEPCEYVQFQPNTVNTLACPLLSNLATRLWLHNDVPVNGSAFCRVLPTGDLLLVGSQQELGEFQCWSLEGNFWQLVARYCPKVEDTVAGRSGKVPLTSRVSAPAQGKASWGAVKSYWTEFLVMSVLFVFAVVLLILFILYRHRDGMKLFLKQGECASVHPKTRPVVLPPETRPLNGVGPPSTPLDHRGYQALSDNSPGPQVFTESEKRPLSVHDSLVEVSPVCPRPRVRLGSDIRDSVV
;
A
#
# COMPACT_ATOMS: atom_id res chain seq x y z
N LEU A 1 10.10 28.55 27.55
CA LEU A 1 10.83 27.25 27.54
C LEU A 1 11.36 27.05 26.13
N LEU A 2 12.60 26.62 25.96
CA LEU A 2 13.12 26.18 24.66
C LEU A 2 12.78 24.70 24.50
N LEU A 3 11.97 24.37 23.49
CA LEU A 3 11.77 22.99 23.06
C LEU A 3 12.98 22.56 22.22
N LEU A 4 14.00 22.02 22.90
CA LEU A 4 14.96 21.15 22.23
C LEU A 4 14.21 19.97 21.61
N PRO A 5 14.57 19.51 20.40
CA PRO A 5 14.07 18.23 19.90
C PRO A 5 14.61 17.14 20.82
N LEU A 6 13.71 16.51 21.60
CA LEU A 6 14.05 15.29 22.32
C LEU A 6 14.50 14.24 21.29
N PRO A 7 15.61 13.52 21.51
CA PRO A 7 15.94 12.38 20.67
C PRO A 7 14.79 11.37 20.78
N LEU A 8 14.43 10.75 19.65
CA LEU A 8 13.43 9.69 19.61
C LEU A 8 13.79 8.61 20.63
N PRO A 9 12.83 8.09 21.42
CA PRO A 9 13.09 6.98 22.33
C PRO A 9 13.54 5.75 21.52
N PRO A 10 14.31 4.81 22.12
CA PRO A 10 14.80 3.62 21.44
C PRO A 10 13.70 2.55 21.25
N GLY A 11 12.62 2.90 20.55
CA GLY A 11 11.54 1.99 20.11
C GLY A 11 11.63 1.74 18.61
N THR A 12 11.76 0.48 18.21
CA THR A 12 11.95 0.00 16.82
C THR A 12 12.84 0.88 15.90
N GLN A 13 14.14 0.59 15.85
CA GLN A 13 14.99 1.09 14.76
C GLN A 13 14.40 0.69 13.39
N ALA A 14 14.40 1.62 12.43
CA ALA A 14 13.99 1.34 11.06
C ALA A 14 14.87 0.24 10.46
N LEU A 15 14.26 -0.74 9.79
CA LEU A 15 15.01 -1.80 9.11
C LEU A 15 15.71 -1.22 7.88
N VAL A 16 17.03 -1.12 7.94
CA VAL A 16 17.87 -0.69 6.82
C VAL A 16 17.99 -1.85 5.82
N PRO A 17 17.75 -1.64 4.51
CA PRO A 17 18.06 -2.62 3.47
C PRO A 17 19.54 -3.00 3.50
N ARG A 18 19.87 -4.31 3.52
CA ARG A 18 21.27 -4.75 3.62
C ARG A 18 22.10 -4.26 2.43
N ILE A 19 21.53 -4.21 1.23
CA ILE A 19 22.20 -3.75 0.01
C ILE A 19 21.30 -2.74 -0.73
N SER A 20 21.85 -1.62 -1.19
CA SER A 20 21.14 -0.59 -1.96
C SER A 20 21.62 -0.54 -3.40
N LEU A 21 20.74 -0.85 -4.36
CA LEU A 21 21.08 -0.97 -5.78
C LEU A 21 20.39 0.15 -6.61
N PRO A 22 21.15 1.15 -7.09
CA PRO A 22 20.59 2.28 -7.82
C PRO A 22 20.12 1.89 -9.24
N LEU A 23 19.33 2.79 -9.85
CA LEU A 23 18.75 2.58 -11.18
C LEU A 23 19.84 2.33 -12.23
N GLY A 24 19.80 1.16 -12.85
CA GLY A 24 20.79 0.74 -13.86
C GLY A 24 22.05 0.08 -13.31
N SER A 25 22.06 -0.37 -12.05
CA SER A 25 23.17 -1.18 -11.52
C SER A 25 23.42 -2.46 -12.34
N GLU A 26 24.63 -2.60 -12.88
CA GLU A 26 25.07 -3.78 -13.65
C GLU A 26 25.10 -5.07 -12.81
N GLU A 27 25.19 -4.96 -11.48
CA GLU A 27 25.20 -6.11 -10.57
C GLU A 27 23.81 -6.70 -10.34
N ARG A 28 22.74 -5.96 -10.66
CA ARG A 28 21.35 -6.41 -10.52
C ARG A 28 20.52 -6.10 -11.77
N PRO A 29 20.90 -6.67 -12.93
CA PRO A 29 20.26 -6.37 -14.20
C PRO A 29 18.81 -6.85 -14.22
N PHE A 30 17.95 -6.04 -14.82
CA PHE A 30 16.55 -6.34 -15.10
C PHE A 30 16.19 -5.77 -16.47
N LEU A 31 15.21 -6.38 -17.14
CA LEU A 31 14.78 -5.95 -18.47
C LEU A 31 13.59 -4.97 -18.39
N ARG A 32 13.39 -4.15 -19.42
CA ARG A 32 12.33 -3.12 -19.46
C ARG A 32 11.57 -3.17 -20.78
N PHE A 33 10.25 -3.14 -20.69
CA PHE A 33 9.32 -2.90 -21.79
C PHE A 33 8.70 -1.52 -21.67
N GLN A 34 8.63 -0.80 -22.80
CA GLN A 34 7.95 0.49 -22.95
C GLN A 34 7.50 0.63 -24.41
N ALA A 35 6.23 0.98 -24.62
CA ALA A 35 5.70 1.36 -25.94
C ALA A 35 5.74 2.89 -26.11
N GLU A 36 5.84 3.36 -27.36
CA GLU A 36 5.82 4.81 -27.66
C GLU A 36 4.44 5.42 -27.40
N ASN A 37 4.40 6.65 -26.88
CA ASN A 37 3.17 7.41 -26.56
C ASN A 37 2.19 6.79 -25.53
N ILE A 38 2.46 5.57 -25.05
CA ILE A 38 1.62 4.84 -24.08
C ILE A 38 2.15 5.00 -22.65
N SER A 39 1.23 5.16 -21.71
CA SER A 39 1.49 5.40 -20.29
C SER A 39 0.50 4.65 -19.39
N ASN A 40 0.72 4.71 -18.07
CA ASN A 40 -0.15 4.16 -17.02
C ASN A 40 -0.39 2.65 -17.21
N TYR A 41 0.67 1.86 -17.11
CA TYR A 41 0.64 0.40 -17.19
C TYR A 41 0.01 -0.15 -15.88
N THR A 42 -1.33 -0.23 -15.85
CA THR A 42 -2.13 -0.41 -14.63
C THR A 42 -2.49 -1.87 -14.35
N ALA A 43 -2.68 -2.70 -15.38
CA ALA A 43 -3.06 -4.11 -15.23
C ALA A 43 -1.97 -5.05 -15.76
N LEU A 44 -1.70 -6.13 -15.02
CA LEU A 44 -0.76 -7.19 -15.39
C LEU A 44 -1.47 -8.54 -15.22
N LEU A 45 -1.34 -9.44 -16.20
CA LEU A 45 -1.85 -10.81 -16.15
C LEU A 45 -0.87 -11.74 -16.88
N LEU A 46 -0.45 -12.83 -16.24
CA LEU A 46 0.42 -13.84 -16.84
C LEU A 46 -0.41 -14.98 -17.43
N SER A 47 -0.01 -15.52 -18.58
CA SER A 47 -0.59 -16.75 -19.13
C SER A 47 -0.31 -17.96 -18.22
N GLY A 48 -1.19 -18.96 -18.25
CA GLY A 48 -1.07 -20.15 -17.38
C GLY A 48 0.19 -21.01 -17.62
N ASP A 49 0.93 -20.78 -18.70
CA ASP A 49 2.23 -21.40 -19.00
C ASP A 49 3.44 -20.46 -18.77
N GLY A 50 3.20 -19.26 -18.26
CA GLY A 50 4.18 -18.20 -18.04
C GLY A 50 4.79 -17.58 -19.30
N LYS A 51 4.40 -18.00 -20.52
CA LYS A 51 5.06 -17.53 -21.76
C LYS A 51 4.70 -16.11 -22.14
N THR A 52 3.50 -15.65 -21.81
CA THR A 52 2.96 -14.36 -22.24
C THR A 52 2.51 -13.55 -21.05
N LEU A 53 3.06 -12.35 -20.89
CA LEU A 53 2.54 -11.33 -19.98
C LEU A 53 1.60 -10.42 -20.77
N TYR A 54 0.32 -10.44 -20.42
CA TYR A 54 -0.66 -9.47 -20.88
C TYR A 54 -0.60 -8.23 -20.00
N VAL A 55 -0.59 -7.06 -20.64
CA VAL A 55 -0.47 -5.76 -19.96
C VAL A 55 -1.59 -4.85 -20.43
N GLY A 56 -2.33 -4.27 -19.49
CA GLY A 56 -3.31 -3.21 -19.75
C GLY A 56 -2.75 -1.85 -19.36
N ALA A 57 -2.82 -0.88 -20.27
CA ALA A 57 -2.29 0.46 -20.09
C ALA A 57 -3.38 1.55 -20.26
N ARG A 58 -2.99 2.80 -20.50
CA ARG A 58 -3.88 3.81 -21.08
C ARG A 58 -4.01 3.57 -22.59
N GLU A 59 -5.24 3.42 -23.06
CA GLU A 59 -5.69 3.29 -24.46
C GLU A 59 -5.21 2.04 -25.23
N ALA A 60 -4.33 1.21 -24.65
CA ALA A 60 -3.79 0.01 -25.29
C ALA A 60 -3.72 -1.19 -24.33
N LEU A 61 -3.71 -2.40 -24.91
CA LEU A 61 -3.23 -3.62 -24.28
C LEU A 61 -2.08 -4.22 -25.08
N PHE A 62 -1.24 -5.01 -24.42
CA PHE A 62 -0.10 -5.71 -25.03
C PHE A 62 -0.10 -7.20 -24.65
N ALA A 63 0.40 -8.04 -25.55
CA ALA A 63 0.84 -9.40 -25.24
C ALA A 63 2.36 -9.48 -25.43
N LEU A 64 3.08 -9.55 -24.31
CA LEU A 64 4.54 -9.56 -24.25
C LEU A 64 5.04 -10.99 -24.06
N ASN A 65 5.89 -11.47 -24.98
CA ASN A 65 6.60 -12.71 -24.78
C ASN A 65 7.65 -12.54 -23.67
N SER A 66 7.48 -13.31 -22.59
CA SER A 66 8.32 -13.34 -21.39
C SER A 66 9.82 -13.50 -21.62
N SER A 67 10.26 -14.01 -22.77
CA SER A 67 11.69 -14.21 -23.09
C SER A 67 12.20 -13.29 -24.21
N ALA A 68 11.32 -12.66 -24.98
CA ALA A 68 11.69 -11.93 -26.20
C ALA A 68 11.27 -10.45 -26.20
N SER A 69 10.06 -10.10 -25.78
CA SER A 69 9.53 -8.71 -25.87
C SER A 69 10.18 -7.73 -24.88
N PHE A 70 10.99 -8.24 -23.96
CA PHE A 70 11.78 -7.46 -22.99
C PHE A 70 13.23 -7.23 -23.47
N LEU A 71 13.63 -7.78 -24.62
CA LEU A 71 14.95 -7.56 -25.23
C LEU A 71 14.93 -6.33 -26.17
N PRO A 72 16.08 -5.69 -26.45
CA PRO A 72 16.16 -4.60 -27.42
C PRO A 72 15.69 -5.06 -28.81
N GLY A 73 14.69 -4.35 -29.38
CA GLY A 73 14.06 -4.73 -30.64
C GLY A 73 13.12 -5.94 -30.55
N GLY A 74 12.78 -6.40 -29.34
CA GLY A 74 11.87 -7.51 -29.09
C GLY A 74 10.45 -7.21 -29.54
N GLY A 75 9.94 -8.00 -30.50
CA GLY A 75 8.55 -7.86 -30.98
C GLY A 75 7.51 -8.19 -29.90
N TYR A 76 6.35 -7.54 -30.00
CA TYR A 76 5.17 -7.73 -29.14
C TYR A 76 3.90 -7.62 -29.99
N GLN A 77 2.77 -8.08 -29.46
CA GLN A 77 1.45 -7.77 -30.04
C GLN A 77 0.82 -6.62 -29.27
N GLU A 78 0.18 -5.70 -29.98
CA GLU A 78 -0.50 -4.53 -29.44
C GLU A 78 -1.97 -4.50 -29.90
N LEU A 79 -2.86 -4.16 -28.97
CA LEU A 79 -4.29 -4.02 -29.20
C LEU A 79 -4.74 -2.64 -28.71
N LEU A 80 -4.86 -1.71 -29.65
CA LEU A 80 -5.41 -0.37 -29.39
C LEU A 80 -6.90 -0.47 -29.05
N TRP A 81 -7.29 0.06 -27.90
CA TRP A 81 -8.66 0.16 -27.42
C TRP A 81 -8.92 1.55 -26.80
N SER A 82 -8.62 2.59 -27.56
CA SER A 82 -8.95 3.98 -27.24
C SER A 82 -10.42 4.21 -26.95
N ALA A 83 -10.73 5.19 -26.10
CA ALA A 83 -12.10 5.73 -26.07
C ALA A 83 -12.40 6.49 -27.38
N ASP A 84 -13.62 6.36 -27.89
CA ASP A 84 -14.02 7.07 -29.11
C ASP A 84 -14.15 8.59 -28.90
N VAL A 85 -14.05 9.34 -30.00
CA VAL A 85 -14.05 10.81 -29.99
C VAL A 85 -15.33 11.38 -29.37
N GLN A 86 -16.48 10.71 -29.50
CA GLN A 86 -17.75 11.18 -28.95
C GLN A 86 -17.77 11.02 -27.42
N ARG A 87 -17.31 9.88 -26.88
CA ARG A 87 -17.11 9.68 -25.42
C ARG A 87 -16.08 10.66 -24.86
N LYS A 88 -14.94 10.86 -25.52
CA LYS A 88 -13.93 11.85 -25.09
C LYS A 88 -14.50 13.27 -25.04
N HIS A 89 -15.27 13.68 -26.05
CA HIS A 89 -15.96 14.98 -26.05
C HIS A 89 -17.02 15.07 -24.94
N GLN A 90 -17.86 14.05 -24.74
CA GLN A 90 -18.86 14.03 -23.66
C GLN A 90 -18.22 14.06 -22.26
N CYS A 91 -17.05 13.44 -22.09
CA CYS A 91 -16.27 13.49 -20.85
C CYS A 91 -15.72 14.91 -20.60
N SER A 92 -15.10 15.52 -21.61
CA SER A 92 -14.61 16.90 -21.53
C SER A 92 -15.73 17.90 -21.26
N PHE A 93 -16.90 17.72 -21.89
CA PHE A 93 -18.08 18.55 -21.66
C PHE A 93 -18.57 18.49 -20.20
N LYS A 94 -18.43 17.32 -19.53
CA LYS A 94 -18.73 17.14 -18.10
C LYS A 94 -17.60 17.65 -17.17
N GLY A 95 -16.71 18.51 -17.65
CA GLY A 95 -15.69 19.19 -16.85
C GLY A 95 -14.53 18.30 -16.36
N LYS A 96 -14.25 17.18 -17.05
CA LYS A 96 -13.07 16.32 -16.81
C LYS A 96 -11.92 16.67 -17.75
N ASP A 97 -10.69 16.41 -17.33
CA ASP A 97 -9.48 16.76 -18.10
C ASP A 97 -9.40 16.00 -19.43
N PRO A 98 -9.35 16.67 -20.60
CA PRO A 98 -9.33 16.00 -21.90
C PRO A 98 -8.13 15.07 -22.13
N GLN A 99 -6.97 15.37 -21.55
CA GLN A 99 -5.70 14.68 -21.81
C GLN A 99 -5.39 13.62 -20.75
N ARG A 100 -5.77 13.88 -19.49
CA ARG A 100 -5.55 13.00 -18.34
C ARG A 100 -6.77 12.13 -18.01
N ASP A 101 -7.96 12.69 -17.95
CA ASP A 101 -9.13 11.98 -17.41
C ASP A 101 -9.95 11.30 -18.53
N CYS A 102 -10.11 11.97 -19.67
CA CYS A 102 -10.96 11.54 -20.78
C CYS A 102 -10.24 10.59 -21.75
N GLN A 103 -9.64 9.53 -21.23
CA GLN A 103 -8.99 8.46 -21.98
C GLN A 103 -9.52 7.10 -21.49
N ASN A 104 -9.36 6.02 -22.27
CA ASN A 104 -9.64 4.68 -21.76
C ASN A 104 -8.47 4.18 -20.91
N TYR A 105 -8.66 3.93 -19.61
CA TYR A 105 -7.68 3.30 -18.74
C TYR A 105 -8.10 1.86 -18.46
N ILE A 106 -7.24 0.88 -18.75
CA ILE A 106 -7.54 -0.53 -18.49
C ILE A 106 -7.38 -0.82 -16.99
N LYS A 107 -8.50 -1.12 -16.32
CA LYS A 107 -8.58 -1.32 -14.86
C LYS A 107 -8.73 -2.79 -14.47
N ILE A 108 -9.25 -3.62 -15.39
CA ILE A 108 -9.49 -5.05 -15.19
C ILE A 108 -8.93 -5.80 -16.40
N LEU A 109 -8.14 -6.84 -16.16
CA LEU A 109 -7.62 -7.76 -17.17
C LEU A 109 -7.53 -9.14 -16.50
N LEU A 110 -8.40 -10.06 -16.89
CA LEU A 110 -8.61 -11.35 -16.22
C LEU A 110 -8.69 -12.48 -17.24
N PRO A 111 -8.29 -13.72 -16.88
CA PRO A 111 -8.60 -14.88 -17.71
C PRO A 111 -10.10 -15.18 -17.62
N LEU A 112 -10.75 -15.44 -18.76
CA LEU A 112 -12.11 -15.98 -18.79
C LEU A 112 -12.08 -17.50 -18.98
N ASN A 113 -11.25 -17.96 -19.93
CA ASN A 113 -11.00 -19.37 -20.24
C ASN A 113 -9.65 -19.49 -20.98
N SER A 114 -9.36 -20.66 -21.57
CA SER A 114 -8.10 -20.91 -22.27
C SER A 114 -7.93 -20.19 -23.61
N SER A 115 -9.00 -19.68 -24.22
CA SER A 115 -8.97 -18.99 -25.52
C SER A 115 -9.33 -17.50 -25.44
N HIS A 116 -9.88 -17.03 -24.32
CA HIS A 116 -10.32 -15.64 -24.15
C HIS A 116 -9.93 -15.04 -22.79
N LEU A 117 -9.52 -13.77 -22.84
CA LEU A 117 -9.42 -12.87 -21.69
C LEU A 117 -10.67 -12.00 -21.60
N PHE A 118 -11.01 -11.57 -20.39
CA PHE A 118 -12.01 -10.55 -20.10
C PHE A 118 -11.32 -9.27 -19.63
N THR A 119 -11.68 -8.13 -20.21
CA THR A 119 -11.06 -6.83 -19.91
C THR A 119 -12.12 -5.74 -19.71
N CYS A 120 -11.84 -4.76 -18.84
CA CYS A 120 -12.65 -3.55 -18.72
C CYS A 120 -11.77 -2.31 -18.53
N GLY A 121 -12.25 -1.18 -19.07
CA GLY A 121 -11.62 0.12 -18.90
C GLY A 121 -12.61 1.26 -18.69
N THR A 122 -12.10 2.41 -18.26
CA THR A 122 -12.89 3.60 -17.88
C THR A 122 -13.66 4.23 -19.05
N GLY A 123 -13.26 3.95 -20.30
CA GLY A 123 -13.94 4.40 -21.52
C GLY A 123 -14.16 5.92 -21.61
N ALA A 124 -13.24 6.73 -21.06
CA ALA A 124 -13.42 8.17 -20.85
C ALA A 124 -14.73 8.50 -20.07
N PHE A 125 -14.82 8.04 -18.81
CA PHE A 125 -16.01 8.19 -17.95
C PHE A 125 -17.31 7.61 -18.55
N SER A 126 -17.15 6.51 -19.29
CA SER A 126 -18.22 5.67 -19.80
C SER A 126 -17.69 4.22 -19.82
N PRO A 127 -17.59 3.54 -18.66
CA PRO A 127 -16.89 2.27 -18.55
C PRO A 127 -17.45 1.20 -19.48
N LEU A 128 -16.54 0.42 -20.06
CA LEU A 128 -16.86 -0.68 -20.97
C LEU A 128 -16.10 -1.93 -20.57
N CYS A 129 -16.68 -3.08 -20.89
CA CYS A 129 -16.01 -4.37 -20.84
C CYS A 129 -16.07 -5.05 -22.23
N THR A 130 -15.11 -5.92 -22.51
CA THR A 130 -15.02 -6.67 -23.76
C THR A 130 -14.15 -7.92 -23.56
N TYR A 131 -14.08 -8.74 -24.61
CA TYR A 131 -13.35 -10.01 -24.63
C TYR A 131 -12.16 -9.88 -25.59
N ILE A 132 -11.03 -10.52 -25.28
CA ILE A 132 -9.86 -10.59 -26.17
C ILE A 132 -9.58 -12.05 -26.50
N ASN A 133 -9.50 -12.39 -27.78
CA ASN A 133 -9.06 -13.70 -28.24
C ASN A 133 -7.55 -13.85 -28.00
N VAL A 134 -7.15 -14.94 -27.34
CA VAL A 134 -5.77 -15.20 -26.90
C VAL A 134 -4.81 -15.55 -28.05
N GLU A 135 -5.32 -16.16 -29.12
CA GLU A 135 -4.52 -16.70 -30.23
C GLU A 135 -4.02 -15.58 -31.16
N ASN A 136 -4.89 -14.64 -31.51
CA ASN A 136 -4.60 -13.54 -32.44
C ASN A 136 -4.55 -12.15 -31.77
N PHE A 137 -4.74 -12.09 -30.45
CA PHE A 137 -4.77 -10.88 -29.64
C PHE A 137 -5.73 -9.77 -30.13
N THR A 138 -6.86 -10.15 -30.73
CA THR A 138 -7.90 -9.21 -31.20
C THR A 138 -9.11 -9.16 -30.26
N LEU A 139 -9.87 -8.05 -30.33
CA LEU A 139 -11.17 -7.94 -29.66
C LEU A 139 -12.17 -8.96 -30.24
N GLY A 140 -12.88 -9.66 -29.34
CA GLY A 140 -13.93 -10.62 -29.66
C GLY A 140 -15.10 -9.98 -30.41
N ARG A 141 -15.71 -10.74 -31.32
CA ARG A 141 -16.74 -10.25 -32.25
C ARG A 141 -18.00 -11.11 -32.24
N ASP A 142 -19.13 -10.49 -32.56
CA ASP A 142 -20.41 -11.15 -32.75
C ASP A 142 -20.49 -11.87 -34.12
N GLN A 143 -21.62 -12.54 -34.39
CA GLN A 143 -21.86 -13.25 -35.66
C GLN A 143 -21.97 -12.31 -36.88
N ALA A 144 -22.12 -11.01 -36.68
CA ALA A 144 -22.14 -9.99 -37.73
C ALA A 144 -20.78 -9.26 -37.87
N GLY A 145 -19.77 -9.64 -37.08
CA GLY A 145 -18.43 -9.06 -37.09
C GLY A 145 -18.25 -7.79 -36.25
N ASN A 146 -19.26 -7.34 -35.51
CA ASN A 146 -19.14 -6.19 -34.60
C ASN A 146 -18.34 -6.57 -33.35
N VAL A 147 -17.65 -5.62 -32.73
CA VAL A 147 -16.95 -5.85 -31.46
C VAL A 147 -17.95 -6.09 -30.33
N LEU A 148 -17.75 -7.16 -29.56
CA LEU A 148 -18.53 -7.46 -28.36
C LEU A 148 -18.20 -6.47 -27.24
N LEU A 149 -19.01 -5.43 -27.10
CA LEU A 149 -18.93 -4.44 -26.02
C LEU A 149 -20.07 -4.64 -25.02
N GLU A 150 -19.72 -4.74 -23.74
CA GLU A 150 -20.67 -4.76 -22.63
C GLU A 150 -20.57 -3.48 -21.79
N ASP A 151 -21.68 -3.10 -21.14
CA ASP A 151 -21.69 -2.03 -20.15
C ASP A 151 -20.77 -2.40 -18.96
N GLY A 152 -19.75 -1.55 -18.74
CA GLY A 152 -18.81 -1.68 -17.64
C GLY A 152 -19.31 -1.06 -16.34
N LYS A 153 -20.49 -0.41 -16.32
CA LYS A 153 -21.05 0.23 -15.14
C LYS A 153 -21.15 -0.74 -13.96
N GLY A 154 -20.53 -0.38 -12.83
CA GLY A 154 -20.50 -1.21 -11.63
C GLY A 154 -19.61 -2.46 -11.74
N ARG A 155 -18.92 -2.66 -12.87
CA ARG A 155 -17.82 -3.63 -13.04
C ARG A 155 -16.46 -2.91 -13.00
N CYS A 156 -16.35 -1.78 -13.69
CA CYS A 156 -15.18 -0.91 -13.78
C CYS A 156 -15.54 0.52 -13.33
N PRO A 157 -14.65 1.26 -12.62
CA PRO A 157 -14.92 2.63 -12.21
C PRO A 157 -14.96 3.60 -13.40
N PHE A 158 -15.66 4.72 -13.23
CA PHE A 158 -15.71 5.83 -14.18
C PHE A 158 -14.43 6.66 -14.18
N ASP A 159 -13.94 7.03 -12.99
CA ASP A 159 -12.73 7.82 -12.81
C ASP A 159 -11.48 6.91 -12.77
N PRO A 160 -10.41 7.20 -13.55
CA PRO A 160 -9.20 6.38 -13.53
C PRO A 160 -8.51 6.39 -12.16
N ASN A 161 -8.72 7.42 -11.33
CA ASN A 161 -8.11 7.55 -10.01
C ASN A 161 -8.81 6.70 -8.93
N PHE A 162 -10.06 6.27 -9.12
CA PHE A 162 -10.72 5.39 -8.16
C PHE A 162 -10.07 4.00 -8.15
N LYS A 163 -9.79 3.48 -6.95
CA LYS A 163 -9.36 2.08 -6.78
C LYS A 163 -10.54 1.13 -7.00
N SER A 164 -10.27 -0.03 -7.55
CA SER A 164 -11.24 -1.08 -7.86
C SER A 164 -10.56 -2.44 -7.80
N THR A 165 -11.29 -3.49 -7.43
CA THR A 165 -10.79 -4.87 -7.46
C THR A 165 -11.78 -5.78 -8.19
N ALA A 166 -11.30 -6.80 -8.88
CA ALA A 166 -12.12 -7.77 -9.57
C ALA A 166 -11.40 -9.11 -9.72
N LEU A 167 -12.17 -10.20 -9.74
CA LEU A 167 -11.71 -11.55 -10.05
C LEU A 167 -12.81 -12.33 -10.78
N MET A 168 -12.38 -13.38 -11.51
CA MET A 168 -13.25 -14.27 -12.28
C MET A 168 -13.22 -15.66 -11.62
N VAL A 169 -14.38 -16.25 -11.32
CA VAL A 169 -14.50 -17.61 -10.77
C VAL A 169 -15.65 -18.31 -11.48
N ASP A 170 -15.39 -19.50 -12.03
CA ASP A 170 -16.39 -20.33 -12.72
C ASP A 170 -17.15 -19.61 -13.85
N GLY A 171 -16.55 -18.56 -14.43
CA GLY A 171 -17.14 -17.69 -15.47
C GLY A 171 -17.93 -16.49 -14.93
N GLU A 172 -18.13 -16.38 -13.62
CA GLU A 172 -18.79 -15.25 -12.97
C GLU A 172 -17.76 -14.18 -12.55
N LEU A 173 -18.06 -12.91 -12.85
CA LEU A 173 -17.19 -11.78 -12.50
C LEU A 173 -17.64 -11.14 -11.19
N TYR A 174 -16.76 -11.24 -10.19
CA TYR A 174 -16.90 -10.62 -8.88
C TYR A 174 -16.13 -9.29 -8.86
N THR A 175 -16.77 -8.18 -8.47
CA THR A 175 -16.16 -6.84 -8.48
C THR A 175 -16.44 -6.04 -7.21
N GLY A 176 -15.46 -5.23 -6.78
CA GLY A 176 -15.61 -4.16 -5.80
C GLY A 176 -15.22 -2.83 -6.45
N THR A 177 -16.21 -1.97 -6.71
CA THR A 177 -16.00 -0.68 -7.39
C THR A 177 -17.17 0.29 -7.14
N VAL A 178 -17.11 1.49 -7.72
CA VAL A 178 -18.19 2.49 -7.76
C VAL A 178 -18.98 2.42 -9.07
N SER A 179 -20.30 2.55 -9.00
CA SER A 179 -21.25 2.32 -10.10
C SER A 179 -21.63 3.59 -10.89
N ASN A 180 -21.21 4.78 -10.44
CA ASN A 180 -21.61 6.06 -11.06
C ASN A 180 -20.44 7.03 -11.31
N PHE A 181 -20.74 8.11 -12.04
CA PHE A 181 -19.78 9.14 -12.46
C PHE A 181 -19.21 9.93 -11.27
N GLN A 182 -20.00 10.12 -10.21
CA GLN A 182 -19.62 10.84 -9.00
C GLN A 182 -18.69 10.03 -8.08
N GLY A 183 -18.76 8.70 -8.12
CA GLY A 183 -18.02 7.81 -7.23
C GLY A 183 -18.68 7.54 -5.88
N ASN A 184 -19.96 7.87 -5.70
CA ASN A 184 -20.69 7.76 -4.42
C ASN A 184 -21.77 6.65 -4.38
N ASP A 185 -21.80 5.75 -5.37
CA ASP A 185 -22.58 4.50 -5.35
C ASP A 185 -21.62 3.28 -5.34
N PRO A 186 -21.00 2.96 -4.20
CA PRO A 186 -20.09 1.82 -4.07
C PRO A 186 -20.85 0.49 -3.98
N ALA A 187 -20.34 -0.55 -4.65
CA ALA A 187 -20.88 -1.89 -4.55
C ALA A 187 -19.79 -2.97 -4.55
N ILE A 188 -20.04 -4.04 -3.80
CA ILE A 188 -19.48 -5.37 -4.08
C ILE A 188 -20.56 -6.17 -4.80
N SER A 189 -20.26 -6.67 -6.00
CA SER A 189 -21.25 -7.27 -6.89
C SER A 189 -20.70 -8.49 -7.64
N ARG A 190 -21.64 -9.30 -8.16
CA ARG A 190 -21.39 -10.36 -9.14
C ARG A 190 -22.20 -10.10 -10.41
N SER A 191 -21.53 -10.23 -11.54
CA SER A 191 -22.06 -10.12 -12.90
C SER A 191 -21.63 -11.34 -13.73
N GLN A 192 -22.08 -11.43 -14.99
CA GLN A 192 -21.92 -12.65 -15.84
C GLN A 192 -22.52 -13.92 -15.19
N SER A 193 -23.53 -13.72 -14.33
CA SER A 193 -24.23 -14.73 -13.56
C SER A 193 -25.70 -14.79 -13.97
N SER A 194 -26.35 -15.95 -13.85
CA SER A 194 -27.81 -16.09 -14.03
C SER A 194 -28.61 -15.31 -12.99
N ARG A 195 -28.00 -15.03 -11.83
CA ARG A 195 -28.53 -14.15 -10.77
C ARG A 195 -27.48 -13.11 -10.37
N PRO A 196 -27.39 -11.99 -11.10
CA PRO A 196 -26.57 -10.85 -10.70
C PRO A 196 -26.99 -10.36 -9.32
N THR A 197 -26.01 -10.16 -8.44
CA THR A 197 -26.23 -9.92 -7.00
C THR A 197 -25.27 -8.83 -6.52
N LYS A 198 -25.71 -7.93 -5.63
CA LYS A 198 -24.86 -6.86 -5.08
C LYS A 198 -25.11 -6.54 -3.60
N THR A 199 -24.23 -5.75 -2.99
CA THR A 199 -24.45 -5.19 -1.64
C THR A 199 -25.72 -4.34 -1.57
N GLU A 200 -26.38 -4.35 -0.41
CA GLU A 200 -27.55 -3.51 -0.15
C GLU A 200 -27.14 -2.07 0.19
N SER A 201 -27.83 -1.08 -0.41
CA SER A 201 -27.47 0.34 -0.29
C SER A 201 -28.26 1.08 0.80
N SER A 202 -29.43 0.57 1.21
CA SER A 202 -30.35 1.25 2.16
C SER A 202 -29.75 1.62 3.53
N LEU A 203 -28.62 1.02 3.90
CA LEU A 203 -27.97 1.19 5.21
C LEU A 203 -26.45 1.39 5.07
N ASN A 204 -25.97 1.84 3.90
CA ASN A 204 -24.55 2.05 3.61
C ASN A 204 -23.65 0.87 4.04
N TRP A 205 -23.95 -0.34 3.55
CA TRP A 205 -23.14 -1.54 3.82
C TRP A 205 -21.65 -1.36 3.52
N LEU A 206 -21.31 -0.40 2.66
CA LEU A 206 -19.97 0.10 2.39
C LEU A 206 -19.98 1.64 2.53
N GLN A 207 -19.06 2.21 3.30
CA GLN A 207 -19.07 3.65 3.61
C GLN A 207 -17.87 4.37 2.98
N ASP A 208 -18.04 4.82 1.74
CA ASP A 208 -17.01 5.50 0.93
C ASP A 208 -15.72 4.65 0.76
N PRO A 209 -15.83 3.40 0.26
CA PRO A 209 -14.72 2.45 0.25
C PRO A 209 -13.66 2.72 -0.82
N ALA A 210 -12.40 2.77 -0.39
CA ALA A 210 -11.24 2.57 -1.26
C ALA A 210 -10.95 1.07 -1.36
N PHE A 211 -11.47 0.42 -2.43
CA PHE A 211 -11.19 -0.99 -2.71
C PHE A 211 -9.70 -1.25 -2.94
N VAL A 212 -9.21 -2.43 -2.57
CA VAL A 212 -7.79 -2.78 -2.65
C VAL A 212 -7.61 -4.09 -3.41
N ALA A 213 -8.10 -5.20 -2.84
CA ALA A 213 -7.88 -6.55 -3.37
C ALA A 213 -9.12 -7.43 -3.17
N SER A 214 -9.14 -8.56 -3.85
CA SER A 214 -10.13 -9.61 -3.66
C SER A 214 -9.45 -10.98 -3.87
N ALA A 215 -9.99 -12.02 -3.24
CA ALA A 215 -9.44 -13.37 -3.30
C ALA A 215 -10.55 -14.42 -3.27
N HIS A 216 -10.44 -15.45 -4.09
CA HIS A 216 -11.22 -16.68 -3.98
C HIS A 216 -10.49 -17.63 -3.02
N VAL A 217 -11.21 -18.15 -2.02
CA VAL A 217 -10.72 -19.19 -1.11
C VAL A 217 -11.65 -20.40 -1.26
N PRO A 218 -11.14 -21.56 -1.70
CA PRO A 218 -11.96 -22.73 -1.99
C PRO A 218 -12.29 -23.53 -0.72
N GLU A 219 -12.98 -22.90 0.23
CA GLU A 219 -13.30 -23.49 1.54
C GLU A 219 -14.21 -24.73 1.48
N SER A 220 -14.78 -25.04 0.30
CA SER A 220 -15.47 -26.31 0.04
C SER A 220 -14.51 -27.52 -0.03
N LEU A 221 -13.25 -27.31 -0.42
CA LEU A 221 -12.25 -28.38 -0.50
C LEU A 221 -11.91 -28.92 0.90
N GLY A 222 -12.01 -30.24 1.04
CA GLY A 222 -11.86 -30.92 2.33
C GLY A 222 -12.97 -30.61 3.36
N SER A 223 -14.11 -30.05 2.93
CA SER A 223 -15.20 -29.67 3.83
C SER A 223 -16.11 -30.84 4.19
N SER A 224 -15.92 -31.45 5.36
CA SER A 224 -16.78 -32.50 5.93
C SER A 224 -18.18 -32.03 6.37
N ARG A 225 -18.61 -30.84 5.94
CA ARG A 225 -19.90 -30.21 6.28
C ARG A 225 -20.63 -29.64 5.05
N GLY A 226 -20.09 -29.87 3.85
CA GLY A 226 -20.62 -29.35 2.60
C GLY A 226 -20.67 -27.81 2.57
N ASP A 227 -19.71 -27.15 3.23
CA ASP A 227 -19.55 -25.70 3.18
C ASP A 227 -19.08 -25.25 1.78
N ASP A 228 -19.30 -23.97 1.48
CA ASP A 228 -19.07 -23.39 0.15
C ASP A 228 -17.77 -22.56 0.09
N ASP A 229 -17.30 -22.35 -1.13
CA ASP A 229 -16.24 -21.41 -1.47
C ASP A 229 -16.61 -19.99 -1.06
N LYS A 230 -15.61 -19.18 -0.72
CA LYS A 230 -15.84 -17.81 -0.26
C LYS A 230 -14.97 -16.83 -1.04
N ILE A 231 -15.59 -15.72 -1.45
CA ILE A 231 -14.89 -14.61 -2.08
C ILE A 231 -14.68 -13.53 -1.01
N TYR A 232 -13.41 -13.24 -0.74
CA TYR A 232 -12.98 -12.22 0.21
C TYR A 232 -12.68 -10.91 -0.52
N PHE A 233 -13.03 -9.78 0.10
CA PHE A 233 -12.79 -8.43 -0.41
C PHE A 233 -12.07 -7.59 0.64
N PHE A 234 -11.07 -6.83 0.20
CA PHE A 234 -10.20 -6.02 1.04
C PHE A 234 -10.28 -4.56 0.61
N PHE A 235 -10.54 -3.67 1.57
CA PHE A 235 -10.76 -2.24 1.31
C PHE A 235 -10.51 -1.40 2.57
N SER A 236 -10.32 -0.09 2.40
CA SER A 236 -10.47 0.89 3.49
C SER A 236 -11.81 1.60 3.34
N GLU A 237 -12.50 1.95 4.43
CA GLU A 237 -13.75 2.75 4.42
C GLU A 237 -13.79 3.71 5.62
N THR A 238 -14.80 4.57 5.70
CA THR A 238 -15.05 5.38 6.92
C THR A 238 -15.71 4.51 7.99
N GLY A 239 -15.04 4.31 9.13
CA GLY A 239 -15.52 3.51 10.26
C GLY A 239 -16.54 4.27 11.10
N LYS A 240 -17.82 4.18 10.75
CA LYS A 240 -18.92 4.85 11.49
C LYS A 240 -19.20 4.26 12.87
N GLU A 241 -18.57 3.15 13.23
CA GLU A 241 -18.56 2.63 14.60
C GLU A 241 -17.55 3.33 15.55
N PHE A 242 -16.84 4.36 15.06
CA PHE A 242 -15.92 5.19 15.83
C PHE A 242 -16.38 6.65 15.86
N GLU A 243 -16.60 7.19 17.05
CA GLU A 243 -16.90 8.61 17.28
C GLU A 243 -15.60 9.36 17.58
N PHE A 244 -15.15 10.20 16.65
CA PHE A 244 -13.90 10.96 16.73
C PHE A 244 -14.02 12.29 15.97
N PHE A 245 -13.16 13.26 16.28
CA PHE A 245 -13.21 14.61 15.67
C PHE A 245 -12.95 14.62 14.15
N GLU A 246 -12.28 13.59 13.63
CA GLU A 246 -12.07 13.34 12.21
C GLU A 246 -12.76 12.03 11.81
N ASN A 247 -13.20 11.92 10.54
CA ASN A 247 -13.63 10.64 9.99
C ASN A 247 -12.48 9.62 10.12
N THR A 248 -12.67 8.62 10.96
CA THR A 248 -11.69 7.55 11.18
C THR A 248 -11.78 6.55 10.03
N ILE A 249 -10.71 6.43 9.25
CA ILE A 249 -10.59 5.39 8.22
C ILE A 249 -10.34 4.05 8.92
N VAL A 250 -10.96 2.99 8.42
CA VAL A 250 -10.75 1.62 8.92
C VAL A 250 -10.52 0.67 7.76
N SER A 251 -9.54 -0.21 7.92
CA SER A 251 -9.29 -1.31 7.01
C SER A 251 -10.26 -2.46 7.27
N ARG A 252 -10.78 -3.08 6.21
CA ARG A 252 -11.79 -4.13 6.25
C ARG A 252 -11.36 -5.37 5.48
N VAL A 253 -11.80 -6.51 6.00
CA VAL A 253 -12.04 -7.72 5.21
C VAL A 253 -13.56 -7.96 5.19
N ALA A 254 -14.12 -8.16 4.02
CA ALA A 254 -15.47 -8.68 3.85
C ALA A 254 -15.44 -10.04 3.16
N ARG A 255 -16.51 -10.82 3.29
CA ARG A 255 -16.69 -12.09 2.60
C ARG A 255 -18.10 -12.26 2.07
N ILE A 256 -18.23 -13.08 1.03
CA ILE A 256 -19.49 -13.65 0.50
C ILE A 256 -19.27 -15.13 0.18
N CYS A 257 -20.34 -15.90 0.09
CA CYS A 257 -20.34 -17.29 -0.41
C CYS A 257 -20.51 -17.30 -1.94
N LYS A 258 -19.83 -18.20 -2.64
CA LYS A 258 -19.87 -18.28 -4.11
C LYS A 258 -21.29 -18.61 -4.61
N GLY A 259 -21.94 -19.60 -4.00
CA GLY A 259 -23.29 -20.07 -4.31
C GLY A 259 -24.44 -19.23 -3.72
N ASP A 260 -24.20 -17.98 -3.31
CA ASP A 260 -25.26 -17.06 -2.88
C ASP A 260 -26.05 -16.54 -4.11
N GLU A 261 -27.33 -16.87 -4.18
CA GLU A 261 -28.28 -16.46 -5.24
C GLU A 261 -29.08 -15.20 -4.89
N GLY A 262 -28.83 -14.62 -3.71
CA GLY A 262 -29.72 -13.65 -3.07
C GLY A 262 -30.90 -14.30 -2.36
N GLY A 263 -31.77 -13.48 -1.76
CA GLY A 263 -32.96 -13.94 -1.04
C GLY A 263 -34.25 -13.91 -1.88
N GLY A 264 -35.23 -14.75 -1.55
CA GLY A 264 -36.46 -14.89 -2.34
C GLY A 264 -37.48 -13.74 -2.17
N ARG A 265 -37.48 -13.05 -1.04
CA ARG A 265 -38.42 -11.96 -0.69
C ARG A 265 -37.69 -10.75 -0.13
N ILE A 266 -37.01 -10.96 0.99
CA ILE A 266 -36.02 -10.02 1.54
C ILE A 266 -34.71 -10.23 0.79
N LEU A 267 -33.91 -9.17 0.58
CA LEU A 267 -32.61 -9.21 -0.11
C LEU A 267 -32.66 -9.84 -1.53
N GLN A 268 -33.71 -9.55 -2.30
CA GLN A 268 -33.80 -9.94 -3.71
C GLN A 268 -32.66 -9.33 -4.54
N GLN A 269 -31.86 -10.18 -5.21
CA GLN A 269 -30.62 -9.79 -5.91
C GLN A 269 -29.65 -9.00 -4.99
N ARG A 270 -29.64 -9.32 -3.69
CA ARG A 270 -28.68 -8.81 -2.70
C ARG A 270 -28.05 -9.93 -1.92
N TRP A 271 -26.79 -9.77 -1.53
CA TRP A 271 -26.05 -10.81 -0.81
C TRP A 271 -26.74 -11.22 0.49
N THR A 272 -26.94 -12.53 0.68
CA THR A 272 -27.39 -13.17 1.93
C THR A 272 -26.22 -13.73 2.75
N SER A 273 -25.01 -13.65 2.21
CA SER A 273 -23.75 -14.10 2.79
C SER A 273 -22.80 -12.97 3.21
N PHE A 274 -23.09 -11.72 2.84
CA PHE A 274 -22.18 -10.59 3.05
C PHE A 274 -22.00 -10.25 4.53
N LEU A 275 -20.74 -10.31 4.99
CA LEU A 275 -20.30 -9.81 6.30
C LEU A 275 -18.97 -9.09 6.15
N LYS A 276 -18.73 -8.02 6.93
CA LYS A 276 -17.43 -7.32 7.02
C LYS A 276 -16.91 -7.26 8.45
N ALA A 277 -15.59 -7.27 8.60
CA ALA A 277 -14.88 -7.16 9.87
C ALA A 277 -13.69 -6.20 9.74
N GLN A 278 -13.27 -5.60 10.86
CA GLN A 278 -12.08 -4.74 10.91
C GLN A 278 -10.78 -5.57 10.81
N LEU A 279 -9.86 -5.13 9.96
CA LEU A 279 -8.45 -5.54 10.01
C LEU A 279 -7.70 -4.55 10.90
N LEU A 280 -7.03 -5.05 11.95
CA LEU A 280 -6.19 -4.24 12.84
C LEU A 280 -4.72 -4.52 12.59
N CYS A 281 -4.03 -3.57 11.94
CA CYS A 281 -2.58 -3.45 11.88
C CYS A 281 -2.14 -2.28 12.79
N SER A 282 -1.30 -2.56 13.79
CA SER A 282 -0.90 -1.58 14.81
C SER A 282 0.49 -1.90 15.38
N ARG A 283 1.25 -0.88 15.77
CA ARG A 283 2.54 -1.05 16.47
C ARG A 283 2.32 -1.70 17.85
N PRO A 284 3.04 -2.78 18.22
CA PRO A 284 2.84 -3.46 19.50
C PRO A 284 3.18 -2.66 20.76
N GLU A 285 4.08 -1.67 20.65
CA GLU A 285 4.63 -0.93 21.81
C GLU A 285 3.65 0.12 22.37
N ASP A 286 2.97 0.88 21.50
CA ASP A 286 2.10 2.01 21.83
C ASP A 286 0.67 1.88 21.28
N GLY A 287 0.39 0.80 20.53
CA GLY A 287 -0.88 0.57 19.85
C GLY A 287 -1.08 1.41 18.58
N PHE A 288 -0.06 2.13 18.08
CA PHE A 288 -0.24 3.11 17.02
C PHE A 288 -0.82 2.48 15.71
N PRO A 289 -1.95 2.99 15.19
CA PRO A 289 -2.69 2.36 14.10
C PRO A 289 -2.15 2.68 12.69
N PHE A 290 -2.02 1.65 11.87
CA PHE A 290 -1.84 1.75 10.42
C PHE A 290 -3.15 1.32 9.76
N ASN A 291 -4.06 2.29 9.62
CA ASN A 291 -5.48 2.07 9.37
C ASN A 291 -5.91 2.18 7.90
N VAL A 292 -5.03 2.66 7.01
CA VAL A 292 -5.28 2.84 5.58
C VAL A 292 -4.57 1.75 4.79
N LEU A 293 -5.32 0.76 4.32
CA LEU A 293 -4.83 -0.35 3.51
C LEU A 293 -4.48 0.11 2.08
N GLN A 294 -3.29 -0.28 1.60
CA GLN A 294 -2.81 0.05 0.26
C GLN A 294 -2.90 -1.11 -0.73
N ASP A 295 -2.44 -2.30 -0.33
CA ASP A 295 -2.41 -3.54 -1.13
C ASP A 295 -2.54 -4.78 -0.23
N VAL A 296 -3.02 -5.91 -0.78
CA VAL A 296 -3.07 -7.21 -0.08
C VAL A 296 -2.68 -8.34 -1.03
N PHE A 297 -1.67 -9.12 -0.64
CA PHE A 297 -1.33 -10.38 -1.29
C PHE A 297 -1.92 -11.57 -0.49
N THR A 298 -2.52 -12.53 -1.21
CA THR A 298 -3.06 -13.77 -0.63
C THR A 298 -2.09 -14.91 -0.93
N LEU A 299 -1.47 -15.46 0.11
CA LEU A 299 -0.54 -16.59 0.01
C LEU A 299 -1.21 -17.86 0.54
N SER A 300 -1.40 -18.87 -0.31
CA SER A 300 -1.69 -20.25 0.09
C SER A 300 -0.69 -21.20 -0.56
N SER A 301 -0.33 -22.28 0.14
CA SER A 301 0.57 -23.31 -0.39
C SER A 301 -0.11 -24.20 -1.45
N SER A 302 -1.41 -24.44 -1.32
CA SER A 302 -2.23 -25.08 -2.35
C SER A 302 -3.72 -24.73 -2.17
N PRO A 303 -4.61 -25.09 -3.12
CA PRO A 303 -6.05 -25.00 -2.92
C PRO A 303 -6.58 -25.89 -1.76
N GLN A 304 -5.89 -26.98 -1.43
CA GLN A 304 -6.30 -27.88 -0.35
C GLN A 304 -5.91 -27.32 1.03
N ASP A 305 -4.76 -26.65 1.11
CA ASP A 305 -4.19 -26.08 2.36
C ASP A 305 -4.81 -24.72 2.72
N TRP A 306 -6.02 -24.41 2.24
CA TRP A 306 -6.65 -23.09 2.36
C TRP A 306 -6.75 -22.59 3.81
N ARG A 307 -6.77 -23.51 4.79
CA ARG A 307 -6.81 -23.21 6.24
C ARG A 307 -5.57 -22.44 6.71
N ASP A 308 -4.45 -22.63 6.03
CA ASP A 308 -3.16 -21.98 6.30
C ASP A 308 -2.90 -20.79 5.35
N THR A 309 -3.95 -20.30 4.68
CA THR A 309 -3.89 -19.07 3.87
C THR A 309 -3.51 -17.88 4.76
N LEU A 310 -2.54 -17.11 4.29
CA LEU A 310 -2.08 -15.87 4.91
C LEU A 310 -2.38 -14.67 4.01
N PHE A 311 -2.93 -13.61 4.61
CA PHE A 311 -3.13 -12.33 3.94
C PHE A 311 -2.05 -11.34 4.38
N TYR A 312 -1.16 -10.95 3.46
CA TYR A 312 -0.14 -9.94 3.70
C TYR A 312 -0.66 -8.59 3.24
N GLY A 313 -0.97 -7.69 4.18
CA GLY A 313 -1.45 -6.34 3.89
C GLY A 313 -0.36 -5.30 4.07
N VAL A 314 -0.30 -4.34 3.15
CA VAL A 314 0.49 -3.11 3.27
C VAL A 314 -0.42 -1.99 3.78
N PHE A 315 0.00 -1.31 4.83
CA PHE A 315 -0.78 -0.27 5.50
C PHE A 315 0.03 1.03 5.68
N THR A 316 -0.66 2.14 5.54
CA THR A 316 -0.21 3.49 5.95
C THR A 316 -1.15 4.00 7.05
N SER A 317 -0.77 5.06 7.77
CA SER A 317 -1.60 5.68 8.80
C SER A 317 -2.18 7.02 8.32
N GLN A 318 -3.47 7.29 8.56
CA GLN A 318 -4.08 8.55 8.11
C GLN A 318 -3.44 9.80 8.76
N TRP A 319 -2.87 9.64 9.96
CA TRP A 319 -2.31 10.74 10.75
C TRP A 319 -0.85 11.11 10.39
N HIS A 320 -0.20 10.37 9.48
CA HIS A 320 1.17 10.67 9.03
C HIS A 320 1.17 11.64 7.83
N GLY A 321 0.58 12.82 8.02
CA GLY A 321 0.51 13.88 7.00
C GLY A 321 1.78 14.74 6.95
N GLY A 322 2.72 14.40 6.06
CA GLY A 322 3.62 15.40 5.46
C GLY A 322 5.03 15.59 6.03
N THR A 323 5.73 14.53 6.47
CA THR A 323 7.23 14.50 6.42
C THR A 323 7.84 13.12 6.66
N ALA A 324 7.15 12.21 7.37
CA ALA A 324 7.57 10.83 7.58
C ALA A 324 6.46 9.87 7.14
N GLU A 325 6.44 9.47 5.86
CA GLU A 325 5.36 8.65 5.27
C GLU A 325 5.54 7.15 5.58
N GLY A 326 5.54 6.82 6.87
CA GLY A 326 5.83 5.47 7.37
C GLY A 326 4.79 4.42 6.99
N SER A 327 5.28 3.26 6.54
CA SER A 327 4.47 2.10 6.17
C SER A 327 4.65 0.91 7.11
N ALA A 328 3.60 0.13 7.31
CA ALA A 328 3.61 -1.14 8.02
C ALA A 328 3.22 -2.29 7.09
N VAL A 329 3.82 -3.47 7.30
CA VAL A 329 3.43 -4.72 6.66
C VAL A 329 2.96 -5.69 7.75
N CYS A 330 1.71 -6.12 7.63
CA CYS A 330 1.00 -6.92 8.62
C CYS A 330 0.43 -8.18 7.98
N VAL A 331 0.52 -9.32 8.67
CA VAL A 331 -0.03 -10.61 8.21
C VAL A 331 -1.21 -11.06 9.07
N PHE A 332 -2.26 -11.55 8.42
CA PHE A 332 -3.47 -12.08 9.06
C PHE A 332 -3.66 -13.55 8.66
N SER A 333 -4.03 -14.42 9.63
CA SER A 333 -4.30 -15.83 9.35
C SER A 333 -5.76 -16.06 8.97
N MET A 334 -6.02 -17.02 8.08
CA MET A 334 -7.39 -17.47 7.78
C MET A 334 -8.14 -17.95 9.03
N LYS A 335 -7.43 -18.62 9.96
CA LYS A 335 -7.96 -19.04 11.26
C LYS A 335 -8.53 -17.88 12.09
N ASP A 336 -7.86 -16.74 12.11
CA ASP A 336 -8.34 -15.54 12.82
C ASP A 336 -9.48 -14.83 12.09
N VAL A 337 -9.45 -14.82 10.76
CA VAL A 337 -10.56 -14.31 9.92
C VAL A 337 -11.83 -15.13 10.15
N GLN A 338 -11.76 -16.46 10.10
CA GLN A 338 -12.90 -17.33 10.39
C GLN A 338 -13.40 -17.19 11.83
N ARG A 339 -12.49 -17.15 12.82
CA ARG A 339 -12.81 -16.93 14.24
C ARG A 339 -13.64 -15.65 14.45
N VAL A 340 -13.31 -14.56 13.74
CA VAL A 340 -14.04 -13.29 13.81
C VAL A 340 -15.40 -13.37 13.13
N PHE A 341 -15.50 -13.95 11.92
CA PHE A 341 -16.79 -14.13 11.23
C PHE A 341 -17.74 -15.12 11.94
N SER A 342 -17.22 -15.99 12.82
CA SER A 342 -18.01 -16.82 13.74
C SER A 342 -18.41 -16.14 15.06
N GLY A 343 -17.92 -14.92 15.34
CA GLY A 343 -18.14 -14.18 16.58
C GLY A 343 -19.50 -13.47 16.71
N LEU A 344 -19.54 -12.39 17.49
CA LEU A 344 -20.71 -11.52 17.65
C LEU A 344 -20.81 -10.48 16.51
N TYR A 345 -22.02 -9.99 16.27
CA TYR A 345 -22.32 -8.94 15.29
C TYR A 345 -22.37 -7.58 15.99
N LYS A 346 -22.25 -6.50 15.22
CA LYS A 346 -22.67 -5.16 15.63
C LYS A 346 -23.97 -4.76 14.94
N GLU A 347 -24.77 -4.00 15.68
CA GLU A 347 -26.00 -3.35 15.20
C GLU A 347 -25.85 -1.83 15.29
N VAL A 348 -26.51 -1.10 14.39
CA VAL A 348 -26.57 0.37 14.43
C VAL A 348 -27.96 0.83 14.86
N ASN A 349 -28.03 1.61 15.95
CA ASN A 349 -29.25 2.29 16.31
C ASN A 349 -29.51 3.38 15.27
N ARG A 350 -30.60 3.26 14.52
CA ARG A 350 -30.91 4.18 13.40
C ARG A 350 -31.25 5.61 13.86
N GLU A 351 -31.66 5.80 15.12
CA GLU A 351 -32.01 7.11 15.68
C GLU A 351 -30.76 7.84 16.21
N THR A 352 -29.90 7.16 16.98
CA THR A 352 -28.68 7.76 17.55
C THR A 352 -27.45 7.64 16.67
N GLN A 353 -27.50 6.81 15.62
CA GLN A 353 -26.37 6.39 14.76
C GLN A 353 -25.21 5.70 15.51
N GLN A 354 -25.41 5.34 16.79
CA GLN A 354 -24.43 4.64 17.61
C GLN A 354 -24.47 3.13 17.37
N TRP A 355 -23.32 2.47 17.53
CA TRP A 355 -23.13 1.05 17.25
C TRP A 355 -22.95 0.23 18.53
N TYR A 356 -23.65 -0.90 18.62
CA TYR A 356 -23.70 -1.76 19.80
C TYR A 356 -23.40 -3.22 19.44
N THR A 357 -22.86 -3.99 20.39
CA THR A 357 -22.59 -5.42 20.23
C THR A 357 -23.86 -6.24 20.45
N VAL A 358 -24.24 -7.07 19.48
CA VAL A 358 -25.42 -7.94 19.58
C VAL A 358 -25.17 -9.05 20.60
N THR A 359 -25.94 -9.03 21.69
CA THR A 359 -25.90 -10.01 22.78
C THR A 359 -27.16 -10.89 22.86
N TYR A 360 -28.22 -10.54 22.13
CA TYR A 360 -29.47 -11.30 22.08
C TYR A 360 -29.41 -12.50 21.10
N PRO A 361 -30.35 -13.47 21.17
CA PRO A 361 -30.28 -14.70 20.38
C PRO A 361 -30.28 -14.47 18.86
N VAL A 362 -29.21 -14.89 18.20
CA VAL A 362 -29.05 -14.84 16.74
C VAL A 362 -29.95 -15.89 16.07
N PRO A 363 -30.64 -15.57 14.94
CA PRO A 363 -31.45 -16.52 14.19
C PRO A 363 -30.69 -17.77 13.69
N THR A 364 -31.46 -18.82 13.38
CA THR A 364 -30.96 -20.05 12.74
C THR A 364 -31.66 -20.32 11.39
N PRO A 365 -30.94 -20.71 10.32
CA PRO A 365 -29.46 -20.76 10.17
C PRO A 365 -28.78 -19.41 10.44
N ARG A 366 -27.47 -19.43 10.72
CA ARG A 366 -26.72 -18.23 11.13
C ARG A 366 -26.69 -17.20 9.98
N PRO A 367 -27.09 -15.94 10.19
CA PRO A 367 -26.99 -14.87 9.19
C PRO A 367 -25.55 -14.74 8.65
N GLY A 368 -25.39 -14.74 7.32
CA GLY A 368 -24.06 -14.65 6.70
C GLY A 368 -23.22 -15.95 6.73
N SER A 369 -23.85 -17.12 6.92
CA SER A 369 -23.23 -18.44 6.66
C SER A 369 -23.68 -19.02 5.32
N CYS A 370 -22.79 -19.75 4.65
CA CYS A 370 -23.13 -20.45 3.42
C CYS A 370 -24.10 -21.61 3.65
N ILE A 371 -24.69 -22.13 2.58
CA ILE A 371 -25.54 -23.32 2.63
C ILE A 371 -24.64 -24.55 2.85
N THR A 372 -24.80 -25.19 4.00
CA THR A 372 -24.09 -26.40 4.44
C THR A 372 -25.05 -27.60 4.46
N ASP A 373 -24.53 -28.81 4.68
CA ASP A 373 -25.37 -30.02 4.76
C ASP A 373 -26.40 -29.91 5.89
N SER A 374 -26.00 -29.34 7.03
CA SER A 374 -26.90 -29.07 8.17
C SER A 374 -28.00 -28.02 7.89
N THR A 375 -27.94 -27.31 6.77
CA THR A 375 -29.05 -26.48 6.24
C THR A 375 -29.85 -27.21 5.15
N ARG A 376 -29.22 -28.05 4.34
CA ARG A 376 -29.89 -28.94 3.36
C ARG A 376 -30.81 -29.94 4.05
N GLU A 377 -30.38 -30.52 5.19
CA GLU A 377 -31.21 -31.33 6.11
C GLU A 377 -32.50 -30.61 6.55
N ARG A 378 -32.43 -29.28 6.69
CA ARG A 378 -33.57 -28.41 7.06
C ARG A 378 -34.40 -27.97 5.86
N LYS A 379 -34.19 -28.59 4.69
CA LYS A 379 -34.82 -28.27 3.38
C LYS A 379 -34.49 -26.86 2.86
N ILE A 380 -33.33 -26.33 3.22
CA ILE A 380 -32.78 -25.07 2.69
C ILE A 380 -31.60 -25.43 1.79
N ASN A 381 -31.84 -25.52 0.48
CA ASN A 381 -30.87 -25.93 -0.53
C ASN A 381 -30.19 -24.74 -1.23
N SER A 382 -30.76 -23.54 -1.11
CA SER A 382 -30.29 -22.28 -1.71
C SER A 382 -30.58 -21.10 -0.77
N SER A 383 -29.84 -20.00 -0.92
CA SER A 383 -30.09 -18.73 -0.22
C SER A 383 -31.51 -18.19 -0.44
N LEU A 384 -32.12 -18.50 -1.60
CA LEU A 384 -33.50 -18.12 -1.94
C LEU A 384 -34.53 -18.69 -0.95
N GLN A 385 -34.18 -19.77 -0.25
CA GLN A 385 -35.01 -20.49 0.73
C GLN A 385 -34.67 -20.11 2.18
N LEU A 386 -33.78 -19.14 2.42
CA LEU A 386 -33.48 -18.68 3.77
C LEU A 386 -34.70 -18.00 4.41
N PRO A 387 -35.04 -18.28 5.68
CA PRO A 387 -36.20 -17.68 6.34
C PRO A 387 -36.09 -16.15 6.43
N ASP A 388 -37.20 -15.45 6.20
CA ASP A 388 -37.27 -13.98 6.22
C ASP A 388 -36.67 -13.35 7.51
N ARG A 389 -36.75 -14.05 8.67
CA ARG A 389 -36.11 -13.63 9.94
C ARG A 389 -34.58 -13.57 9.90
N VAL A 390 -33.94 -14.45 9.12
CA VAL A 390 -32.47 -14.54 8.97
C VAL A 390 -31.99 -13.41 8.06
N LEU A 391 -32.75 -13.15 6.99
CA LEU A 391 -32.44 -12.11 6.00
C LEU A 391 -32.69 -10.69 6.54
N ASN A 392 -33.76 -10.49 7.31
CA ASN A 392 -34.00 -9.23 8.01
C ASN A 392 -32.94 -8.96 9.08
N PHE A 393 -32.51 -9.98 9.85
CA PHE A 393 -31.37 -9.81 10.76
C PHE A 393 -30.12 -9.39 9.97
N LEU A 394 -29.73 -10.12 8.91
CA LEU A 394 -28.53 -9.78 8.15
C LEU A 394 -28.54 -8.34 7.61
N LYS A 395 -29.72 -7.85 7.17
CA LYS A 395 -29.88 -6.50 6.60
C LYS A 395 -29.29 -5.42 7.52
N ASP A 396 -29.54 -5.54 8.82
CA ASP A 396 -29.10 -4.61 9.86
C ASP A 396 -27.78 -5.03 10.56
N HIS A 397 -27.29 -6.25 10.32
CA HIS A 397 -26.17 -6.87 11.05
C HIS A 397 -25.05 -7.40 10.13
N PHE A 398 -24.54 -6.52 9.27
CA PHE A 398 -23.50 -6.82 8.29
C PHE A 398 -22.07 -6.61 8.80
N LEU A 399 -21.90 -5.99 9.99
CA LEU A 399 -20.60 -5.73 10.63
C LEU A 399 -20.36 -6.73 11.78
N MET A 400 -19.16 -7.31 11.83
CA MET A 400 -18.70 -8.12 12.96
C MET A 400 -18.18 -7.22 14.09
N ASP A 401 -18.41 -7.64 15.34
CA ASP A 401 -17.88 -6.96 16.53
C ASP A 401 -16.38 -7.21 16.74
N GLY A 402 -15.95 -8.45 16.48
CA GLY A 402 -14.55 -8.85 16.57
C GLY A 402 -13.66 -8.20 15.52
N GLN A 403 -12.41 -7.92 15.90
CA GLN A 403 -11.36 -7.42 15.01
C GLN A 403 -10.40 -8.56 14.65
N VAL A 404 -10.00 -8.65 13.38
CA VAL A 404 -8.94 -9.54 12.94
C VAL A 404 -7.60 -8.84 13.25
N ARG A 405 -6.90 -9.33 14.26
CA ARG A 405 -5.59 -8.80 14.67
C ARG A 405 -4.49 -9.43 13.81
N SER A 406 -3.55 -8.61 13.33
CA SER A 406 -2.36 -9.09 12.62
C SER A 406 -1.18 -9.38 13.53
N LEU A 407 -0.20 -10.13 13.02
CA LEU A 407 1.21 -9.94 13.39
C LEU A 407 1.81 -8.81 12.53
N LEU A 408 2.40 -7.79 13.17
CA LEU A 408 3.23 -6.79 12.48
C LEU A 408 4.58 -7.43 12.14
N LEU A 409 4.91 -7.49 10.85
CA LEU A 409 6.15 -8.09 10.35
C LEU A 409 7.26 -7.05 10.16
N LEU A 410 6.91 -5.88 9.62
CA LEU A 410 7.86 -4.85 9.21
C LEU A 410 7.25 -3.46 9.37
N LEU A 411 8.04 -2.55 9.94
CA LEU A 411 7.75 -1.12 10.02
C LEU A 411 8.88 -0.39 9.28
N GLN A 412 8.53 0.46 8.31
CA GLN A 412 9.48 1.27 7.56
C GLN A 412 9.07 2.74 7.59
N PRO A 413 9.63 3.57 8.51
CA PRO A 413 9.30 4.99 8.64
C PRO A 413 9.67 5.85 7.42
N GLN A 414 10.62 5.39 6.60
CA GLN A 414 11.20 6.18 5.49
C GLN A 414 10.66 5.84 4.10
N ALA A 415 9.94 4.73 3.94
CA ALA A 415 9.46 4.27 2.64
C ALA A 415 7.93 4.10 2.63
N ARG A 416 7.31 4.65 1.59
CA ARG A 416 5.87 4.51 1.33
C ARG A 416 5.61 3.31 0.43
N TYR A 417 5.38 2.15 1.03
CA TYR A 417 4.98 0.95 0.29
C TYR A 417 3.58 1.15 -0.31
N GLN A 418 3.43 0.73 -1.57
CA GLN A 418 2.18 0.77 -2.32
C GLN A 418 1.74 -0.63 -2.80
N ARG A 419 2.67 -1.59 -2.90
CA ARG A 419 2.41 -2.93 -3.43
C ARG A 419 3.14 -4.02 -2.67
N VAL A 420 2.57 -5.23 -2.62
CA VAL A 420 3.19 -6.44 -2.06
C VAL A 420 2.95 -7.66 -2.94
N ALA A 421 4.00 -8.47 -3.12
CA ALA A 421 3.88 -9.87 -3.52
C ALA A 421 4.64 -10.76 -2.52
N ALA A 422 4.17 -11.98 -2.28
CA ALA A 422 4.82 -12.94 -1.38
C ALA A 422 5.14 -14.25 -2.10
N HIS A 423 6.32 -14.84 -1.82
CA HIS A 423 6.71 -16.16 -2.32
C HIS A 423 7.16 -17.04 -1.16
N ARG A 424 6.53 -18.21 -1.01
CA ARG A 424 6.95 -19.26 -0.08
C ARG A 424 8.09 -20.09 -0.69
N VAL A 425 9.33 -19.75 -0.33
CA VAL A 425 10.57 -20.35 -0.86
C VAL A 425 11.07 -21.45 0.07
N ARG A 426 11.40 -22.61 -0.48
CA ARG A 426 12.08 -23.70 0.26
C ARG A 426 13.60 -23.51 0.20
N GLY A 427 14.21 -23.22 1.35
CA GLY A 427 15.67 -23.21 1.53
C GLY A 427 16.24 -24.61 1.81
N LEU A 428 17.53 -24.69 2.14
CA LEU A 428 18.20 -25.96 2.50
C LEU A 428 17.67 -26.57 3.82
N HIS A 429 17.27 -25.72 4.78
CA HIS A 429 16.95 -26.14 6.16
C HIS A 429 15.54 -25.74 6.62
N GLY A 430 14.75 -25.09 5.77
CA GLY A 430 13.43 -24.57 6.13
C GLY A 430 12.66 -23.99 4.95
N THR A 431 11.52 -23.37 5.24
CA THR A 431 10.66 -22.70 4.27
C THR A 431 10.39 -21.28 4.76
N TYR A 432 10.57 -20.30 3.88
CA TYR A 432 10.60 -18.87 4.20
C TYR A 432 9.68 -18.10 3.25
N ASP A 433 8.91 -17.17 3.78
CA ASP A 433 8.02 -16.30 3.00
C ASP A 433 8.75 -14.99 2.67
N VAL A 434 9.24 -14.90 1.43
CA VAL A 434 9.93 -13.72 0.90
C VAL A 434 8.91 -12.72 0.36
N LEU A 435 8.96 -11.50 0.86
CA LEU A 435 8.12 -10.38 0.46
C LEU A 435 8.87 -9.47 -0.52
N PHE A 436 8.16 -9.09 -1.58
CA PHE A 436 8.56 -8.11 -2.58
C PHE A 436 7.66 -6.88 -2.42
N LEU A 437 8.24 -5.77 -1.95
CA LEU A 437 7.50 -4.57 -1.54
C LEU A 437 7.84 -3.40 -2.48
N GLY A 438 6.85 -2.93 -3.24
CA GLY A 438 7.00 -1.81 -4.18
C GLY A 438 6.69 -0.47 -3.53
N THR A 439 7.51 0.55 -3.74
CA THR A 439 7.35 1.88 -3.13
C THR A 439 6.73 2.93 -4.07
N GLY A 440 6.28 4.05 -3.49
CA GLY A 440 5.72 5.18 -4.23
C GLY A 440 6.73 6.04 -5.01
N ASP A 441 8.02 5.84 -4.77
CA ASP A 441 9.14 6.54 -5.41
C ASP A 441 9.98 5.62 -6.33
N GLY A 442 9.53 4.37 -6.55
CA GLY A 442 10.04 3.49 -7.61
C GLY A 442 11.06 2.44 -7.17
N TRP A 443 11.19 2.17 -5.88
CA TRP A 443 12.02 1.09 -5.33
C TRP A 443 11.23 -0.21 -5.19
N LEU A 444 11.96 -1.32 -5.21
CA LEU A 444 11.54 -2.64 -4.81
C LEU A 444 12.41 -3.09 -3.64
N HIS A 445 11.82 -3.33 -2.47
CA HIS A 445 12.51 -3.97 -1.35
C HIS A 445 12.20 -5.47 -1.37
N LYS A 446 13.24 -6.30 -1.24
CA LYS A 446 13.13 -7.74 -1.02
C LYS A 446 13.41 -8.04 0.44
N ALA A 447 12.47 -8.66 1.14
CA ALA A 447 12.60 -8.98 2.56
C ALA A 447 12.18 -10.42 2.86
N VAL A 448 12.79 -11.05 3.87
CA VAL A 448 12.52 -12.43 4.30
C VAL A 448 12.14 -12.47 5.77
N ASN A 449 11.28 -13.41 6.17
CA ASN A 449 11.01 -13.66 7.59
C ASN A 449 12.19 -14.41 8.25
N VAL A 450 12.57 -13.94 9.44
CA VAL A 450 13.62 -14.47 10.30
C VAL A 450 12.99 -14.61 11.69
N GLY A 451 12.46 -15.80 11.97
CA GLY A 451 11.50 -16.01 13.05
C GLY A 451 10.34 -14.99 13.02
N PRO A 452 10.12 -14.19 14.09
CA PRO A 452 9.05 -13.19 14.16
C PRO A 452 9.43 -11.81 13.58
N ARG A 453 10.60 -11.65 12.97
CA ARG A 453 11.11 -10.38 12.40
C ARG A 453 11.27 -10.49 10.89
N MET A 454 11.36 -9.37 10.21
CA MET A 454 11.78 -9.32 8.80
C MET A 454 13.23 -8.83 8.68
N HIS A 455 13.98 -9.40 7.75
CA HIS A 455 15.27 -8.90 7.28
C HIS A 455 15.11 -8.41 5.83
N ILE A 456 15.55 -7.17 5.53
CA ILE A 456 15.52 -6.63 4.16
C ILE A 456 16.86 -6.95 3.49
N ILE A 457 16.82 -7.87 2.53
CA ILE A 457 17.98 -8.44 1.82
C ILE A 457 18.60 -7.39 0.87
N GLU A 458 17.75 -6.71 0.11
CA GLU A 458 18.15 -5.72 -0.90
C GLU A 458 17.01 -4.73 -1.17
N GLU A 459 17.37 -3.51 -1.55
CA GLU A 459 16.49 -2.56 -2.25
C GLU A 459 17.03 -2.30 -3.66
N LEU A 460 16.14 -2.20 -4.64
CA LEU A 460 16.47 -2.00 -6.06
C LEU A 460 15.58 -0.91 -6.67
N GLN A 461 16.19 0.15 -7.19
CA GLN A 461 15.47 1.25 -7.86
C GLN A 461 15.08 0.81 -9.28
N LEU A 462 13.81 0.44 -9.47
CA LEU A 462 13.27 -0.06 -10.74
C LEU A 462 12.90 1.05 -11.74
N PHE A 463 12.46 2.19 -11.20
CA PHE A 463 12.00 3.36 -11.95
C PHE A 463 12.67 4.63 -11.41
N ALA A 464 12.65 5.71 -12.17
CA ALA A 464 13.19 6.99 -11.70
C ALA A 464 12.31 7.59 -10.58
N LEU A 465 12.91 8.41 -9.71
CA LEU A 465 12.20 9.08 -8.61
C LEU A 465 10.91 9.77 -9.08
N GLY A 466 9.82 9.57 -8.33
CA GLY A 466 8.48 10.03 -8.68
C GLY A 466 7.69 9.09 -9.62
N GLN A 467 8.25 7.93 -9.98
CA GLN A 467 7.52 6.86 -10.68
C GLN A 467 7.14 5.73 -9.71
N PRO A 468 5.91 5.70 -9.17
CA PRO A 468 5.49 4.66 -8.23
C PRO A 468 5.46 3.27 -8.87
N VAL A 469 5.72 2.25 -8.05
CA VAL A 469 5.44 0.85 -8.41
C VAL A 469 3.92 0.63 -8.38
N GLN A 470 3.27 0.85 -9.52
CA GLN A 470 1.82 0.79 -9.66
C GLN A 470 1.24 -0.62 -9.56
N ASN A 471 2.00 -1.64 -9.92
CA ASN A 471 1.57 -3.05 -9.88
C ASN A 471 2.78 -4.00 -9.72
N LEU A 472 2.56 -5.16 -9.09
CA LEU A 472 3.52 -6.24 -8.93
C LEU A 472 2.86 -7.58 -9.28
N LEU A 473 3.51 -8.40 -10.09
CA LEU A 473 3.05 -9.74 -10.46
C LEU A 473 4.22 -10.72 -10.44
N LEU A 474 4.13 -11.75 -9.58
CA LEU A 474 5.16 -12.76 -9.40
C LEU A 474 4.92 -13.97 -10.32
N ASP A 475 5.98 -14.42 -11.01
CA ASP A 475 6.09 -15.76 -11.60
C ASP A 475 7.04 -16.60 -10.73
N PRO A 476 6.52 -17.36 -9.75
CA PRO A 476 7.34 -18.20 -8.88
C PRO A 476 7.96 -19.38 -9.63
N GLY A 477 7.33 -19.84 -10.72
CA GLY A 477 7.78 -21.00 -11.50
C GLY A 477 9.04 -20.72 -12.32
N ARG A 478 9.25 -19.46 -12.74
CA ARG A 478 10.44 -19.01 -13.47
C ARG A 478 11.41 -18.18 -12.62
N GLY A 479 11.03 -17.82 -11.40
CA GLY A 479 11.84 -16.93 -10.55
C GLY A 479 11.89 -15.49 -11.07
N LEU A 480 10.75 -14.99 -11.54
CA LEU A 480 10.63 -13.64 -12.12
C LEU A 480 9.58 -12.82 -11.36
N LEU A 481 9.81 -11.52 -11.27
CA LEU A 481 8.86 -10.53 -10.80
C LEU A 481 8.66 -9.47 -11.88
N TYR A 482 7.41 -9.24 -12.27
CA TYR A 482 7.03 -8.15 -13.15
C TYR A 482 6.53 -6.98 -12.31
N ALA A 483 7.04 -5.77 -12.59
CA ALA A 483 6.62 -4.55 -11.92
C ALA A 483 6.23 -3.49 -12.95
N ALA A 484 5.19 -2.71 -12.68
CA ALA A 484 4.69 -1.67 -13.59
C ALA A 484 4.72 -0.28 -12.95
N SER A 485 4.81 0.75 -13.81
CA SER A 485 4.83 2.18 -13.46
C SER A 485 3.97 2.98 -14.45
N HIS A 486 3.93 4.32 -14.31
CA HIS A 486 3.29 5.15 -15.34
C HIS A 486 4.00 5.11 -16.70
N LEU A 487 5.27 4.68 -16.80
CA LEU A 487 6.09 4.84 -18.00
C LEU A 487 6.63 3.54 -18.60
N SER A 488 6.72 2.46 -17.82
CA SER A 488 7.24 1.17 -18.30
C SER A 488 6.85 0.00 -17.40
N VAL A 489 6.97 -1.22 -17.95
CA VAL A 489 6.98 -2.48 -17.19
C VAL A 489 8.42 -3.00 -17.14
N VAL A 490 8.84 -3.56 -16.01
CA VAL A 490 10.15 -4.22 -15.86
C VAL A 490 9.99 -5.69 -15.47
N GLN A 491 10.98 -6.49 -15.86
CA GLN A 491 11.09 -7.91 -15.56
C GLN A 491 12.37 -8.15 -14.75
N VAL A 492 12.20 -8.55 -13.50
CA VAL A 492 13.24 -8.59 -12.46
C VAL A 492 13.44 -10.03 -11.99
N PRO A 493 14.66 -10.61 -12.03
CA PRO A 493 14.93 -11.90 -11.41
C PRO A 493 14.79 -11.83 -9.89
N VAL A 494 14.11 -12.81 -9.27
CA VAL A 494 13.82 -12.82 -7.81
C VAL A 494 15.07 -12.84 -6.92
N ALA A 495 16.22 -13.24 -7.46
CA ALA A 495 17.54 -13.15 -6.83
C ALA A 495 18.63 -13.01 -7.91
N ASN A 496 19.80 -12.47 -7.54
CA ASN A 496 21.04 -12.65 -8.29
C ASN A 496 22.18 -13.06 -7.35
N CYS A 497 22.30 -14.36 -7.08
CA CYS A 497 23.28 -14.87 -6.12
C CYS A 497 24.74 -14.56 -6.49
N ARG A 498 25.04 -14.19 -7.74
CA ARG A 498 26.37 -13.75 -8.18
C ARG A 498 26.80 -12.40 -7.59
N LEU A 499 25.86 -11.63 -7.03
CA LEU A 499 26.13 -10.43 -6.24
C LEU A 499 27.00 -10.75 -5.00
N TYR A 500 26.82 -11.95 -4.44
CA TYR A 500 27.50 -12.40 -3.23
C TYR A 500 28.78 -13.15 -3.62
N ARG A 501 29.93 -12.47 -3.47
CA ARG A 501 31.21 -12.93 -4.02
C ARG A 501 31.93 -13.88 -3.08
N SER A 502 31.85 -13.63 -1.77
CA SER A 502 32.41 -14.51 -0.73
C SER A 502 31.36 -15.44 -0.11
N CYS A 503 31.84 -16.44 0.64
CA CYS A 503 30.99 -17.27 1.50
C CYS A 503 30.28 -16.43 2.57
N GLY A 504 30.96 -15.41 3.11
CA GLY A 504 30.40 -14.47 4.07
C GLY A 504 29.25 -13.67 3.48
N ASP A 505 29.44 -13.08 2.29
CA ASP A 505 28.40 -12.33 1.59
C ASP A 505 27.15 -13.18 1.37
N CYS A 506 27.34 -14.44 0.98
CA CYS A 506 26.29 -15.38 0.62
C CYS A 506 25.43 -15.80 1.82
N LEU A 507 26.04 -16.00 2.99
CA LEU A 507 25.33 -16.36 4.21
C LEU A 507 24.73 -15.13 4.92
N LEU A 508 25.48 -14.03 5.01
CA LEU A 508 25.00 -12.77 5.61
C LEU A 508 23.86 -12.12 4.83
N ALA A 509 23.76 -12.38 3.52
CA ALA A 509 22.62 -11.95 2.71
C ALA A 509 21.28 -12.56 3.13
N ARG A 510 21.29 -13.70 3.85
CA ARG A 510 20.07 -14.41 4.31
C ARG A 510 19.03 -14.62 3.21
N ASP A 511 19.47 -14.84 1.97
CA ASP A 511 18.60 -14.95 0.80
C ASP A 511 18.16 -16.42 0.58
N PRO A 512 16.87 -16.80 0.77
CA PRO A 512 16.44 -18.19 0.62
C PRO A 512 16.66 -18.79 -0.76
N TYR A 513 16.78 -17.93 -1.79
CA TYR A 513 17.07 -18.33 -3.16
C TYR A 513 18.56 -18.65 -3.40
N CYS A 514 19.45 -18.33 -2.46
CA CYS A 514 20.90 -18.42 -2.66
C CYS A 514 21.59 -19.28 -1.59
N ALA A 515 22.61 -20.04 -2.00
CA ALA A 515 23.41 -20.87 -1.09
C ALA A 515 24.87 -20.94 -1.57
N TRP A 516 25.80 -21.12 -0.63
CA TRP A 516 27.22 -21.26 -0.92
C TRP A 516 27.53 -22.69 -1.38
N SER A 517 28.07 -22.83 -2.59
CA SER A 517 28.38 -24.13 -3.21
C SER A 517 29.71 -24.74 -2.78
N GLY A 518 30.45 -24.06 -1.90
CA GLY A 518 31.84 -24.38 -1.54
C GLY A 518 32.88 -23.54 -2.30
N SER A 519 32.54 -22.99 -3.47
CA SER A 519 33.41 -22.13 -4.29
C SER A 519 32.77 -20.83 -4.79
N SER A 520 31.43 -20.77 -4.87
CA SER A 520 30.68 -19.57 -5.27
C SER A 520 29.27 -19.56 -4.68
N CYS A 521 28.66 -18.39 -4.56
CA CYS A 521 27.24 -18.30 -4.20
C CYS A 521 26.37 -18.59 -5.43
N GLN A 522 25.45 -19.53 -5.32
CA GLN A 522 24.65 -20.03 -6.44
C GLN A 522 23.16 -20.06 -6.11
N HIS A 523 22.32 -19.99 -7.16
CA HIS A 523 20.88 -20.08 -7.01
C HIS A 523 20.45 -21.50 -6.67
N LEU A 524 19.57 -21.65 -5.67
CA LEU A 524 19.25 -22.93 -5.04
C LEU A 524 18.60 -23.94 -6.00
N SER A 525 17.94 -23.49 -7.07
CA SER A 525 17.42 -24.37 -8.12
C SER A 525 18.50 -25.12 -8.94
N LEU A 526 19.77 -24.74 -8.80
CA LEU A 526 20.91 -25.45 -9.37
C LEU A 526 21.45 -26.57 -8.46
N PHE A 527 21.00 -26.63 -7.19
CA PHE A 527 21.46 -27.63 -6.23
C PHE A 527 20.98 -29.03 -6.62
N ARG A 528 21.92 -29.98 -6.72
CA ARG A 528 21.68 -31.40 -6.99
C ARG A 528 22.38 -32.22 -5.92
N PRO A 529 21.68 -32.71 -4.88
CA PRO A 529 22.30 -33.39 -3.74
C PRO A 529 23.23 -34.55 -4.14
N GLU A 530 22.81 -35.33 -5.14
CA GLU A 530 23.52 -36.52 -5.65
C GLU A 530 24.80 -36.19 -6.44
N ALA A 531 24.92 -34.96 -6.97
CA ALA A 531 26.04 -34.52 -7.81
C ALA A 531 26.94 -33.47 -7.11
N ALA A 532 26.62 -33.08 -5.88
CA ALA A 532 27.35 -32.07 -5.13
C ALA A 532 28.57 -32.70 -4.44
N SER A 533 29.78 -32.36 -4.90
CA SER A 533 31.05 -32.84 -4.31
C SER A 533 31.35 -32.29 -2.90
N ARG A 534 30.59 -31.28 -2.46
CA ARG A 534 30.56 -30.74 -1.11
C ARG A 534 29.10 -30.39 -0.75
N PRO A 535 28.70 -30.46 0.53
CA PRO A 535 27.40 -29.94 0.95
C PRO A 535 27.33 -28.43 0.66
N TRP A 536 26.22 -27.99 0.08
CA TRP A 536 25.93 -26.56 -0.03
C TRP A 536 25.49 -26.02 1.33
N VAL A 537 25.73 -24.74 1.58
CA VAL A 537 25.51 -24.11 2.90
C VAL A 537 24.67 -22.85 2.78
N GLN A 538 23.67 -22.71 3.66
CA GLN A 538 22.74 -21.59 3.73
C GLN A 538 22.27 -21.46 5.18
N ASP A 539 22.27 -20.24 5.74
CA ASP A 539 21.75 -19.98 7.09
C ASP A 539 20.99 -18.65 7.11
N ILE A 540 19.65 -18.75 7.02
CA ILE A 540 18.74 -17.60 6.97
C ILE A 540 18.45 -17.04 8.37
N GLU A 541 18.48 -17.90 9.40
CA GLU A 541 18.05 -17.58 10.77
C GLU A 541 19.22 -17.11 11.64
N GLY A 542 20.34 -17.84 11.65
CA GLY A 542 21.56 -17.44 12.36
C GLY A 542 22.42 -16.46 11.56
N ALA A 543 22.56 -16.70 10.26
CA ALA A 543 23.65 -16.19 9.41
C ALA A 543 25.05 -16.39 10.02
N ASN A 544 25.34 -17.59 10.55
CA ASN A 544 26.62 -17.94 11.15
C ASN A 544 27.74 -18.13 10.11
N ALA A 545 28.11 -17.04 9.43
CA ALA A 545 29.17 -17.04 8.43
C ALA A 545 30.53 -17.44 9.01
N ASN A 546 30.82 -17.09 10.27
CA ASN A 546 32.09 -17.41 10.91
C ASN A 546 32.35 -18.92 10.95
N ASP A 547 31.44 -19.69 11.54
CA ASP A 547 31.69 -21.12 11.75
C ASP A 547 31.51 -21.89 10.43
N LEU A 548 30.51 -21.51 9.63
CA LEU A 548 30.13 -22.23 8.40
C LEU A 548 31.13 -22.03 7.25
N CYS A 549 31.70 -20.84 7.09
CA CYS A 549 32.74 -20.60 6.07
C CYS A 549 34.08 -21.23 6.45
N ASN A 550 34.43 -21.22 7.74
CA ASN A 550 35.61 -21.92 8.25
C ASN A 550 35.46 -23.44 8.15
N ALA A 551 34.28 -24.00 8.46
CA ALA A 551 33.98 -25.43 8.28
C ALA A 551 33.91 -25.86 6.81
N SER A 552 33.46 -24.98 5.90
CA SER A 552 33.55 -25.20 4.44
C SER A 552 34.99 -25.24 3.91
N SER A 553 35.94 -24.74 4.71
CA SER A 553 37.37 -24.59 4.39
C SER A 553 38.25 -25.67 5.04
N VAL A 554 37.68 -26.82 5.40
CA VAL A 554 38.42 -27.89 6.10
C VAL A 554 39.53 -28.51 5.22
N LYS A 555 40.76 -28.18 5.62
CA LYS A 555 42.10 -28.65 5.19
C LYS A 555 42.73 -27.98 3.95
N PRO A 556 43.69 -27.06 4.15
CA PRO A 556 44.71 -26.77 3.14
C PRO A 556 45.70 -27.95 3.05
N TRP A 557 46.07 -28.36 1.83
CA TRP A 557 47.09 -29.39 1.62
C TRP A 557 48.01 -29.10 0.42
N VAL A 558 48.56 -27.90 0.39
CA VAL A 558 50.00 -27.62 0.47
C VAL A 558 50.15 -26.18 0.97
N ALA A 559 51.18 -25.90 1.77
CA ALA A 559 51.52 -24.53 2.16
C ALA A 559 52.26 -23.81 1.02
N GLY A 560 51.54 -23.50 -0.07
CA GLY A 560 51.91 -22.39 -0.94
C GLY A 560 51.80 -21.07 -0.15
N PRO A 561 52.50 -20.00 -0.56
CA PRO A 561 52.20 -18.68 -0.02
C PRO A 561 50.72 -18.39 -0.27
N ALA A 562 50.02 -17.90 0.76
CA ALA A 562 48.57 -17.77 0.75
C ALA A 562 48.05 -17.07 -0.53
N ASP A 563 46.82 -17.43 -0.95
CA ASP A 563 46.02 -16.67 -1.92
C ASP A 563 45.67 -15.29 -1.33
N LYS A 564 46.69 -14.44 -1.27
CA LYS A 564 46.56 -13.00 -1.11
C LYS A 564 45.99 -12.49 -2.42
N GLU A 565 44.88 -11.78 -2.38
CA GLU A 565 44.65 -10.74 -3.37
C GLU A 565 45.93 -9.87 -3.44
N PRO A 566 46.54 -9.72 -4.63
CA PRO A 566 47.84 -9.07 -4.74
C PRO A 566 47.70 -7.63 -4.31
N CYS A 567 48.56 -7.22 -3.37
CA CYS A 567 48.51 -5.89 -2.77
C CYS A 567 48.53 -4.80 -3.85
N GLU A 568 47.46 -4.02 -3.96
CA GLU A 568 47.30 -3.06 -5.05
C GLU A 568 48.35 -1.95 -4.91
N TYR A 569 49.30 -1.90 -5.85
CA TYR A 569 50.40 -0.94 -5.83
C TYR A 569 49.93 0.43 -6.34
N VAL A 570 49.55 1.30 -5.41
CA VAL A 570 49.15 2.68 -5.72
C VAL A 570 50.39 3.58 -5.68
N GLN A 571 50.65 4.32 -6.76
CA GLN A 571 51.73 5.30 -6.80
C GLN A 571 51.25 6.68 -6.34
N PHE A 572 52.00 7.32 -5.47
CA PHE A 572 51.73 8.67 -4.97
C PHE A 572 52.89 9.63 -5.27
N GLN A 573 52.53 10.84 -5.70
CA GLN A 573 53.45 11.97 -5.77
C GLN A 573 53.73 12.47 -4.33
N PRO A 574 54.98 12.83 -3.97
CA PRO A 574 55.30 13.31 -2.62
C PRO A 574 54.43 14.48 -2.17
N ASN A 575 53.97 14.42 -0.91
CA ASN A 575 53.07 15.40 -0.28
C ASN A 575 51.69 15.56 -0.96
N THR A 576 51.30 14.70 -1.90
CA THR A 576 49.94 14.72 -2.46
C THR A 576 48.96 13.93 -1.60
N VAL A 577 47.72 14.40 -1.54
CA VAL A 577 46.63 13.77 -0.80
C VAL A 577 45.84 12.86 -1.76
N ASN A 578 45.68 11.60 -1.39
CA ASN A 578 45.03 10.57 -2.20
C ASN A 578 43.98 9.82 -1.36
N THR A 579 43.08 9.08 -2.01
CA THR A 579 42.01 8.31 -1.35
C THR A 579 42.08 6.85 -1.75
N LEU A 580 42.31 5.96 -0.78
CA LEU A 580 42.19 4.51 -0.94
C LEU A 580 40.75 4.10 -0.64
N ALA A 581 40.09 3.49 -1.62
CA ALA A 581 38.67 3.14 -1.51
C ALA A 581 38.43 1.97 -0.56
N CYS A 582 37.25 1.90 0.05
CA CYS A 582 36.76 0.67 0.67
C CYS A 582 35.29 0.43 0.31
N PRO A 583 35.00 -0.22 -0.83
CA PRO A 583 33.63 -0.49 -1.27
C PRO A 583 32.98 -1.58 -0.39
N LEU A 584 32.00 -1.21 0.42
CA LEU A 584 31.16 -2.18 1.12
C LEU A 584 29.94 -2.52 0.26
N LEU A 585 29.67 -3.82 0.11
CA LEU A 585 28.41 -4.33 -0.45
C LEU A 585 27.25 -4.16 0.54
N SER A 586 27.54 -4.19 1.85
CA SER A 586 26.54 -4.23 2.92
C SER A 586 26.45 -2.91 3.69
N ASN A 587 25.25 -2.33 3.74
CA ASN A 587 24.89 -1.18 4.58
C ASN A 587 24.87 -1.51 6.08
N LEU A 588 24.83 -2.80 6.44
CA LEU A 588 24.86 -3.27 7.83
C LEU A 588 26.30 -3.52 8.32
N ALA A 589 27.28 -3.49 7.42
CA ALA A 589 28.68 -3.67 7.73
C ALA A 589 29.36 -2.35 8.12
N THR A 590 30.31 -2.44 9.04
CA THR A 590 31.23 -1.36 9.41
C THR A 590 32.61 -1.59 8.80
N ARG A 591 33.44 -0.55 8.72
CA ARG A 591 34.81 -0.64 8.16
C ARG A 591 35.85 -0.56 9.27
N LEU A 592 36.88 -1.39 9.16
CA LEU A 592 38.11 -1.33 9.95
C LEU A 592 39.30 -1.20 9.02
N TRP A 593 40.04 -0.09 9.13
CA TRP A 593 41.31 0.11 8.42
C TRP A 593 42.48 -0.27 9.32
N LEU A 594 43.38 -1.13 8.81
CA LEU A 594 44.65 -1.47 9.41
C LEU A 594 45.81 -0.94 8.55
N HIS A 595 46.88 -0.50 9.19
CA HIS A 595 48.18 -0.22 8.58
C HIS A 595 49.23 -1.10 9.27
N ASN A 596 49.87 -2.00 8.53
CA ASN A 596 50.78 -3.03 9.06
C ASN A 596 50.17 -3.77 10.26
N ASP A 597 48.94 -4.27 10.06
CA ASP A 597 48.09 -4.96 11.05
C ASP A 597 47.67 -4.15 12.31
N VAL A 598 47.99 -2.84 12.38
CA VAL A 598 47.59 -1.93 13.48
C VAL A 598 46.40 -1.03 13.06
N PRO A 599 45.35 -0.86 13.87
CA PRO A 599 44.22 0.03 13.55
C PRO A 599 44.61 1.50 13.29
N VAL A 600 44.07 2.08 12.21
CA VAL A 600 44.35 3.47 11.79
C VAL A 600 43.57 4.46 12.67
N ASN A 601 44.16 4.86 13.79
CA ASN A 601 43.58 5.79 14.77
C ASN A 601 43.62 7.28 14.38
N GLY A 602 43.91 7.60 13.11
CA GLY A 602 43.95 8.96 12.56
C GLY A 602 45.23 9.73 12.89
N SER A 603 46.11 9.90 11.91
CA SER A 603 47.33 10.70 11.99
C SER A 603 47.17 12.05 11.26
N ALA A 604 48.24 12.85 11.19
CA ALA A 604 48.31 14.03 10.33
C ALA A 604 48.40 13.69 8.83
N PHE A 605 48.65 12.41 8.50
CA PHE A 605 48.98 11.91 7.17
C PHE A 605 47.97 10.86 6.66
N CYS A 606 47.37 10.05 7.55
CA CYS A 606 46.34 9.06 7.21
C CYS A 606 45.07 9.22 8.07
N ARG A 607 43.89 9.28 7.44
CA ARG A 607 42.61 9.52 8.10
C ARG A 607 41.42 8.90 7.36
N VAL A 608 40.60 8.11 8.06
CA VAL A 608 39.34 7.58 7.51
C VAL A 608 38.32 8.73 7.33
N LEU A 609 37.71 8.79 6.14
CA LEU A 609 36.69 9.76 5.76
C LEU A 609 35.28 9.33 6.22
N PRO A 610 34.30 10.25 6.29
CA PRO A 610 32.90 9.90 6.55
C PRO A 610 32.28 8.94 5.53
N THR A 611 32.84 8.82 4.32
CA THR A 611 32.44 7.81 3.32
C THR A 611 32.93 6.40 3.69
N GLY A 612 33.94 6.30 4.56
CA GLY A 612 34.62 5.07 4.94
C GLY A 612 35.94 4.80 4.20
N ASP A 613 36.27 5.61 3.20
CA ASP A 613 37.53 5.53 2.45
C ASP A 613 38.70 6.13 3.27
N LEU A 614 39.93 5.70 3.00
CA LEU A 614 41.12 6.19 3.70
C LEU A 614 41.78 7.32 2.91
N LEU A 615 41.77 8.54 3.47
CA LEU A 615 42.60 9.64 3.02
C LEU A 615 44.05 9.36 3.43
N LEU A 616 45.00 9.50 2.51
CA LEU A 616 46.42 9.18 2.72
C LEU A 616 47.32 10.20 2.02
N VAL A 617 48.32 10.72 2.73
CA VAL A 617 49.29 11.70 2.22
C VAL A 617 50.57 10.97 1.79
N GLY A 618 51.01 11.20 0.55
CA GLY A 618 52.19 10.55 -0.03
C GLY A 618 53.49 10.91 0.71
N SER A 619 53.88 10.10 1.70
CA SER A 619 55.09 10.28 2.51
C SER A 619 55.90 8.98 2.57
N GLN A 620 57.23 9.09 2.46
CA GLN A 620 58.17 7.97 2.64
C GLN A 620 58.08 7.34 4.06
N GLN A 621 57.45 8.02 5.02
CA GLN A 621 57.21 7.51 6.38
C GLN A 621 55.92 6.67 6.52
N GLU A 622 55.01 6.70 5.55
CA GLU A 622 53.76 5.90 5.56
C GLU A 622 53.76 4.84 4.43
N LEU A 623 54.94 4.28 4.15
CA LEU A 623 55.07 3.06 3.36
C LEU A 623 54.72 1.84 4.23
N GLY A 624 53.87 0.96 3.71
CA GLY A 624 53.38 -0.23 4.44
C GLY A 624 52.26 -0.94 3.69
N GLU A 625 51.66 -1.95 4.33
CA GLU A 625 50.43 -2.59 3.86
C GLU A 625 49.22 -1.94 4.54
N PHE A 626 48.30 -1.39 3.75
CA PHE A 626 47.00 -0.90 4.23
C PHE A 626 45.91 -1.91 3.86
N GLN A 627 45.11 -2.34 4.84
CA GLN A 627 44.02 -3.29 4.66
C GLN A 627 42.71 -2.63 5.08
N CYS A 628 41.65 -2.73 4.27
CA CYS A 628 40.29 -2.47 4.73
C CYS A 628 39.54 -3.78 4.95
N TRP A 629 38.93 -3.92 6.12
CA TRP A 629 38.08 -5.03 6.51
C TRP A 629 36.63 -4.58 6.68
N SER A 630 35.68 -5.39 6.23
CA SER A 630 34.26 -5.24 6.58
C SER A 630 33.93 -6.10 7.79
N LEU A 631 33.27 -5.52 8.80
CA LEU A 631 32.76 -6.20 9.98
C LEU A 631 31.23 -6.13 9.99
N GLU A 632 30.55 -7.28 9.86
CA GLU A 632 29.09 -7.41 9.92
C GLU A 632 28.72 -8.47 10.97
N GLY A 633 28.05 -8.04 12.04
CA GLY A 633 27.78 -8.92 13.20
C GLY A 633 29.08 -9.40 13.85
N ASN A 634 29.30 -10.72 13.85
CA ASN A 634 30.54 -11.36 14.32
C ASN A 634 31.47 -11.81 13.17
N PHE A 635 31.14 -11.50 11.92
CA PHE A 635 31.92 -11.91 10.76
C PHE A 635 32.76 -10.75 10.21
N TRP A 636 34.01 -11.05 9.87
CA TRP A 636 34.95 -10.13 9.24
C TRP A 636 35.57 -10.72 7.99
N GLN A 637 35.77 -9.89 6.96
CA GLN A 637 36.45 -10.24 5.72
C GLN A 637 37.28 -9.06 5.20
N LEU A 638 38.40 -9.37 4.55
CA LEU A 638 39.21 -8.40 3.84
C LEU A 638 38.43 -7.92 2.59
N VAL A 639 38.37 -6.61 2.39
CA VAL A 639 37.64 -5.95 1.28
C VAL A 639 38.60 -5.39 0.24
N ALA A 640 39.73 -4.84 0.70
CA ALA A 640 40.76 -4.25 -0.15
C ALA A 640 42.11 -4.26 0.57
N ARG A 641 43.20 -4.34 -0.21
CA ARG A 641 44.58 -4.37 0.28
C ARG A 641 45.46 -3.51 -0.64
N TYR A 642 46.10 -2.49 -0.08
CA TYR A 642 46.88 -1.49 -0.81
C TYR A 642 48.32 -1.42 -0.32
N CYS A 643 49.27 -1.33 -1.25
CA CYS A 643 50.70 -1.16 -0.98
C CYS A 643 51.17 0.16 -1.63
N PRO A 644 50.96 1.31 -0.98
CA PRO A 644 51.40 2.60 -1.50
C PRO A 644 52.91 2.67 -1.73
N LYS A 645 53.29 3.36 -2.81
CA LYS A 645 54.68 3.69 -3.16
C LYS A 645 54.76 5.16 -3.50
N VAL A 646 55.70 5.87 -2.88
CA VAL A 646 55.98 7.27 -3.20
C VAL A 646 57.01 7.34 -4.32
N GLU A 647 56.82 8.23 -5.30
CA GLU A 647 57.83 8.47 -6.34
C GLU A 647 59.07 9.19 -5.77
N ASP A 648 60.26 8.63 -6.03
CA ASP A 648 61.53 9.23 -5.61
C ASP A 648 61.84 10.48 -6.45
N THR A 649 61.91 11.65 -5.80
CA THR A 649 62.30 12.93 -6.43
C THR A 649 63.81 13.00 -6.69
N VAL A 650 64.30 12.17 -7.62
CA VAL A 650 65.65 12.27 -8.19
C VAL A 650 65.59 13.06 -9.49
N ALA A 651 66.28 14.20 -9.53
CA ALA A 651 66.10 15.17 -10.58
C ALA A 651 66.71 14.75 -11.94
N GLY A 652 65.92 14.93 -13.00
CA GLY A 652 66.42 15.30 -14.31
C GLY A 652 66.64 14.20 -15.34
N ARG A 653 65.66 14.02 -16.24
CA ARG A 653 65.93 13.81 -17.67
C ARG A 653 64.79 14.36 -18.53
N SER A 654 65.16 15.10 -19.58
CA SER A 654 64.22 15.56 -20.60
C SER A 654 63.75 14.37 -21.43
N GLY A 655 62.44 14.12 -21.46
CA GLY A 655 61.84 13.04 -22.26
C GLY A 655 60.34 13.25 -22.38
N LYS A 656 59.83 13.33 -23.62
CA LYS A 656 58.38 13.34 -23.88
C LYS A 656 57.84 11.92 -23.68
N VAL A 657 56.85 11.77 -22.80
CA VAL A 657 56.09 10.53 -22.58
C VAL A 657 54.60 10.87 -22.73
N PRO A 658 53.77 10.05 -23.39
CA PRO A 658 52.38 10.40 -23.69
C PRO A 658 51.46 10.33 -22.46
N LEU A 659 50.43 11.18 -22.44
CA LEU A 659 49.48 11.34 -21.34
C LEU A 659 48.39 10.26 -21.36
N THR A 660 48.67 9.05 -20.85
CA THR A 660 47.67 7.96 -20.75
C THR A 660 47.71 7.21 -19.42
N SER A 661 47.11 7.80 -18.38
CA SER A 661 46.67 7.09 -17.17
C SER A 661 45.28 7.58 -16.75
N ARG A 662 44.23 6.99 -17.34
CA ARG A 662 42.87 7.14 -16.83
C ARG A 662 42.69 6.20 -15.64
N VAL A 663 42.75 6.75 -14.42
CA VAL A 663 42.11 6.08 -13.27
C VAL A 663 40.61 6.36 -13.35
N SER A 664 39.80 5.31 -13.29
CA SER A 664 38.35 5.41 -13.47
C SER A 664 37.69 6.10 -12.27
N ALA A 665 37.08 7.26 -12.49
CA ALA A 665 36.03 7.73 -11.60
C ALA A 665 34.84 6.74 -11.69
N PRO A 666 34.26 6.28 -10.57
CA PRO A 666 33.02 5.49 -10.62
C PRO A 666 31.90 6.34 -11.25
N ALA A 667 30.97 5.67 -11.93
CA ALA A 667 29.86 6.33 -12.62
C ALA A 667 28.97 7.14 -11.64
N GLN A 668 28.23 8.11 -12.18
CA GLN A 668 27.54 9.15 -11.39
C GLN A 668 26.45 8.61 -10.44
N GLY A 669 26.86 8.20 -9.24
CA GLY A 669 25.99 8.23 -8.07
C GLY A 669 25.64 9.68 -7.72
N LYS A 670 24.53 10.20 -8.28
CA LYS A 670 23.97 11.52 -7.92
C LYS A 670 23.32 11.48 -6.54
N ALA A 671 24.12 11.25 -5.50
CA ALA A 671 23.75 11.60 -4.14
C ALA A 671 23.54 13.12 -4.09
N SER A 672 22.30 13.58 -3.91
CA SER A 672 21.91 14.99 -4.00
C SER A 672 22.30 15.78 -2.75
N TRP A 673 23.60 15.83 -2.45
CA TRP A 673 24.16 16.74 -1.47
C TRP A 673 24.18 18.16 -2.05
N GLY A 674 23.01 18.81 -1.99
CA GLY A 674 22.94 20.25 -2.11
C GLY A 674 23.91 20.87 -1.12
N ALA A 675 24.80 21.75 -1.60
CA ALA A 675 25.82 22.34 -0.77
C ALA A 675 25.17 22.98 0.46
N VAL A 676 25.62 22.60 1.66
CA VAL A 676 25.17 23.19 2.92
C VAL A 676 25.79 24.59 3.04
N LYS A 677 25.28 25.51 2.23
CA LYS A 677 25.29 26.93 2.55
C LYS A 677 24.67 27.05 3.94
N SER A 678 25.37 27.71 4.85
CA SER A 678 24.84 27.94 6.18
C SER A 678 23.72 28.98 6.10
N TYR A 679 22.49 28.51 5.87
CA TYR A 679 21.26 29.31 5.85
C TYR A 679 20.99 30.05 7.18
N TRP A 680 21.87 29.94 8.18
CA TRP A 680 21.82 30.67 9.45
C TRP A 680 21.66 32.18 9.31
N THR A 681 22.32 32.82 8.34
CA THR A 681 22.18 34.26 8.09
C THR A 681 20.79 34.61 7.55
N GLU A 682 20.31 33.85 6.56
CA GLU A 682 18.98 34.01 5.96
C GLU A 682 17.87 33.70 6.98
N PHE A 683 18.04 32.65 7.79
CA PHE A 683 17.15 32.26 8.89
C PHE A 683 17.09 33.33 9.99
N LEU A 684 18.22 33.92 10.39
CA LEU A 684 18.26 35.03 11.34
C LEU A 684 17.55 36.27 10.79
N VAL A 685 17.79 36.63 9.52
CA VAL A 685 17.11 37.75 8.86
C VAL A 685 15.59 37.52 8.81
N MET A 686 15.14 36.33 8.37
CA MET A 686 13.72 35.99 8.33
C MET A 686 13.09 35.93 9.73
N SER A 687 13.82 35.46 10.75
CA SER A 687 13.35 35.46 12.14
C SER A 687 13.17 36.88 12.69
N VAL A 688 14.13 37.78 12.42
CA VAL A 688 14.04 39.20 12.81
C VAL A 688 12.88 39.89 12.08
N LEU A 689 12.73 39.66 10.78
CA LEU A 689 11.61 40.20 9.99
C LEU A 689 10.25 39.68 10.48
N PHE A 690 10.16 38.40 10.84
CA PHE A 690 8.94 37.81 11.41
C PHE A 690 8.59 38.42 12.77
N VAL A 691 9.56 38.57 13.67
CA VAL A 691 9.35 39.27 14.95
C VAL A 691 8.92 40.72 14.72
N PHE A 692 9.52 41.43 13.77
CA PHE A 692 9.13 42.80 13.43
C PHE A 692 7.70 42.88 12.88
N ALA A 693 7.30 41.94 12.01
CA ALA A 693 5.94 41.84 11.49
C ALA A 693 4.91 41.51 12.58
N VAL A 694 5.23 40.61 13.51
CA VAL A 694 4.37 40.29 14.68
C VAL A 694 4.25 41.49 15.63
N VAL A 695 5.34 42.22 15.88
CA VAL A 695 5.30 43.46 16.68
C VAL A 695 4.44 44.53 16.00
N LEU A 696 4.58 44.73 14.69
CA LEU A 696 3.73 45.64 13.92
C LEU A 696 2.25 45.21 13.93
N LEU A 697 1.95 43.92 13.84
CA LEU A 697 0.59 43.39 13.96
C LEU A 697 0.00 43.65 15.35
N ILE A 698 0.76 43.41 16.41
CA ILE A 698 0.35 43.68 17.79
C ILE A 698 0.12 45.18 18.00
N LEU A 699 1.03 46.04 17.51
CA LEU A 699 0.87 47.50 17.58
C LEU A 699 -0.35 47.97 16.77
N PHE A 700 -0.62 47.38 15.61
CA PHE A 700 -1.81 47.67 14.80
C PHE A 700 -3.10 47.27 15.52
N ILE A 701 -3.13 46.10 16.17
CA ILE A 701 -4.26 45.64 16.99
C ILE A 701 -4.45 46.57 18.20
N LEU A 702 -3.40 46.90 18.93
CA LEU A 702 -3.44 47.82 20.08
C LEU A 702 -3.86 49.24 19.67
N TYR A 703 -3.42 49.73 18.50
CA TYR A 703 -3.85 51.01 17.94
C TYR A 703 -5.34 50.98 17.56
N ARG A 704 -5.79 49.93 16.86
CA ARG A 704 -7.19 49.75 16.44
C ARG A 704 -8.15 49.54 17.62
N HIS A 705 -7.67 48.97 18.73
CA HIS A 705 -8.46 48.80 19.97
C HIS A 705 -8.21 49.91 21.02
N ARG A 706 -7.43 50.96 20.70
CA ARG A 706 -7.04 52.04 21.62
C ARG A 706 -8.24 52.76 22.24
N ASP A 707 -9.32 52.96 21.48
CA ASP A 707 -10.54 53.61 21.99
C ASP A 707 -11.45 52.65 22.76
N GLY A 708 -11.38 51.33 22.50
CA GLY A 708 -12.03 50.31 23.34
C GLY A 708 -11.36 50.19 24.72
N MET A 709 -10.03 50.29 24.77
CA MET A 709 -9.26 50.27 26.03
C MET A 709 -9.62 51.43 26.98
N LYS A 710 -10.09 52.57 26.45
CA LYS A 710 -10.55 53.72 27.27
C LYS A 710 -11.83 53.44 28.07
N LEU A 711 -12.66 52.48 27.65
CA LEU A 711 -13.90 52.13 28.37
C LEU A 711 -13.60 51.29 29.63
N PHE A 712 -12.73 50.28 29.51
CA PHE A 712 -12.41 49.38 30.63
C PHE A 712 -11.63 50.06 31.76
N LEU A 713 -10.83 51.09 31.47
CA LEU A 713 -10.09 51.85 32.48
C LEU A 713 -10.96 52.86 33.26
N LYS A 714 -12.26 52.99 32.98
CA LYS A 714 -13.14 54.01 33.60
C LYS A 714 -14.24 53.45 34.51
N GLN A 715 -14.19 52.15 34.84
CA GLN A 715 -15.24 51.44 35.59
C GLN A 715 -14.73 50.79 36.89
N GLY A 716 -13.59 51.28 37.41
CA GLY A 716 -12.87 50.67 38.54
C GLY A 716 -12.64 51.57 39.76
N GLU A 717 -13.41 52.65 39.94
CA GLU A 717 -13.16 53.60 41.04
C GLU A 717 -14.44 54.27 41.60
N CYS A 718 -15.05 53.62 42.62
CA CYS A 718 -15.87 54.21 43.69
C CYS A 718 -16.34 53.09 44.65
N ALA A 719 -16.40 53.32 45.97
CA ALA A 719 -16.47 52.22 46.96
C ALA A 719 -17.28 52.49 48.24
N SER A 720 -17.66 51.40 48.94
CA SER A 720 -18.33 51.32 50.26
C SER A 720 -19.80 51.83 50.29
N VAL A 721 -20.73 51.33 51.13
CA VAL A 721 -20.71 51.20 52.62
C VAL A 721 -21.48 49.93 53.11
N HIS A 722 -21.26 49.54 54.38
CA HIS A 722 -21.81 48.35 55.08
C HIS A 722 -23.02 48.70 56.01
N PRO A 723 -23.87 47.75 56.47
CA PRO A 723 -23.52 46.85 57.60
C PRO A 723 -24.20 45.44 57.60
N LYS A 724 -24.15 44.74 58.75
CA LYS A 724 -24.66 43.39 59.07
C LYS A 724 -26.05 43.50 59.79
N THR A 725 -26.84 42.48 60.20
CA THR A 725 -26.48 41.19 60.87
C THR A 725 -27.68 40.20 60.98
N ARG A 726 -27.44 38.88 60.73
CA ARG A 726 -27.88 37.58 61.36
C ARG A 726 -29.15 37.45 62.27
N PRO A 727 -29.67 36.22 62.60
CA PRO A 727 -29.30 34.80 62.25
C PRO A 727 -30.55 33.96 61.75
N VAL A 728 -30.89 32.66 62.00
CA VAL A 728 -30.37 31.47 62.77
C VAL A 728 -30.94 30.08 62.30
N VAL A 729 -30.18 29.00 62.55
CA VAL A 729 -30.41 27.53 62.86
C VAL A 729 -31.84 26.92 62.99
N LEU A 730 -32.15 25.60 62.80
CA LEU A 730 -31.59 24.42 62.05
C LEU A 730 -32.62 23.19 62.05
N PRO A 731 -32.34 21.84 62.13
CA PRO A 731 -33.12 20.74 61.47
C PRO A 731 -33.85 19.79 62.51
N PRO A 732 -34.18 18.47 62.33
CA PRO A 732 -34.00 17.50 61.21
C PRO A 732 -35.12 16.43 60.91
N GLU A 733 -34.85 15.60 59.89
CA GLU A 733 -35.17 14.16 59.62
C GLU A 733 -36.45 13.41 60.08
N THR A 734 -37.02 12.60 59.15
CA THR A 734 -37.17 11.12 59.32
C THR A 734 -37.51 10.37 58.00
N ARG A 735 -37.27 9.04 58.00
CA ARG A 735 -37.66 7.97 57.02
C ARG A 735 -38.39 6.85 57.84
N PRO A 736 -39.01 5.74 57.32
CA PRO A 736 -38.71 5.01 56.06
C PRO A 736 -39.84 4.22 55.30
N LEU A 737 -39.48 3.73 54.11
CA LEU A 737 -39.75 2.41 53.42
C LEU A 737 -41.11 1.64 53.44
N ASN A 738 -41.47 1.19 52.22
CA ASN A 738 -42.07 -0.11 51.79
C ASN A 738 -43.55 -0.48 52.01
N GLY A 739 -44.23 -0.95 50.93
CA GLY A 739 -45.33 -1.93 51.03
C GLY A 739 -46.33 -2.11 49.86
N VAL A 740 -46.19 -3.19 49.06
CA VAL A 740 -47.26 -4.07 48.49
C VAL A 740 -48.39 -3.52 47.56
N GLY A 741 -48.54 -4.13 46.37
CA GLY A 741 -49.84 -4.66 45.90
C GLY A 741 -50.63 -3.96 44.76
N PRO A 742 -51.01 -4.67 43.66
CA PRO A 742 -52.03 -4.28 42.67
C PRO A 742 -53.37 -5.05 42.92
N PRO A 743 -54.43 -5.08 42.05
CA PRO A 743 -54.61 -4.49 40.69
C PRO A 743 -56.00 -3.83 40.43
N SER A 744 -56.35 -3.69 39.14
CA SER A 744 -57.70 -3.61 38.51
C SER A 744 -58.23 -2.25 37.97
N THR A 745 -59.31 -2.33 37.19
CA THR A 745 -59.81 -1.43 36.12
C THR A 745 -61.34 -1.21 36.25
N PRO A 746 -62.10 -0.50 35.36
CA PRO A 746 -61.85 0.55 34.34
C PRO A 746 -62.87 1.75 34.43
N LEU A 747 -63.10 2.49 33.31
CA LEU A 747 -64.29 3.34 32.97
C LEU A 747 -64.45 4.66 33.80
N ASP A 748 -64.84 5.85 33.30
CA ASP A 748 -65.61 6.25 32.10
C ASP A 748 -65.75 7.79 31.89
N HIS A 749 -66.12 8.18 30.67
CA HIS A 749 -66.88 9.38 30.22
C HIS A 749 -66.89 10.76 30.95
N ARG A 750 -66.34 11.79 30.27
CA ARG A 750 -67.03 12.96 29.64
C ARG A 750 -65.97 13.95 29.07
N GLY A 751 -66.17 14.66 27.96
CA GLY A 751 -67.27 14.67 26.99
C GLY A 751 -67.72 16.09 26.62
N TYR A 752 -67.24 16.64 25.50
CA TYR A 752 -67.79 17.84 24.83
C TYR A 752 -67.62 17.73 23.31
N GLN A 753 -68.57 18.29 22.54
CA GLN A 753 -68.77 17.95 21.13
C GLN A 753 -69.42 19.10 20.33
N ALA A 754 -68.80 19.49 19.22
CA ALA A 754 -69.37 20.14 18.03
C ALA A 754 -68.33 19.96 16.90
N LEU A 755 -68.60 19.34 15.73
CA LEU A 755 -69.61 19.60 14.70
C LEU A 755 -69.38 20.95 13.99
N SER A 756 -69.28 21.04 12.66
CA SER A 756 -69.50 20.02 11.61
C SER A 756 -68.73 20.32 10.32
N ASP A 757 -68.42 19.26 9.55
CA ASP A 757 -68.61 19.05 8.10
C ASP A 757 -68.24 20.16 7.06
N ASN A 758 -67.88 19.88 5.81
CA ASN A 758 -67.95 18.63 5.04
C ASN A 758 -66.91 18.60 3.89
N SER A 759 -66.68 17.41 3.30
CA SER A 759 -66.02 17.23 1.99
C SER A 759 -67.05 16.74 0.97
N PRO A 760 -66.90 16.97 -0.35
CA PRO A 760 -66.24 15.93 -1.17
C PRO A 760 -65.59 16.38 -2.51
N GLY A 761 -64.71 15.51 -3.04
CA GLY A 761 -64.60 15.30 -4.49
C GLY A 761 -63.49 16.06 -5.24
N PRO A 762 -62.95 15.50 -6.34
CA PRO A 762 -61.82 16.08 -7.07
C PRO A 762 -62.22 16.86 -8.33
N GLN A 763 -61.41 17.86 -8.71
CA GLN A 763 -61.41 18.43 -10.07
C GLN A 763 -60.00 18.62 -10.62
N VAL A 764 -59.90 18.49 -11.95
CA VAL A 764 -58.71 18.71 -12.76
C VAL A 764 -58.46 20.21 -12.92
N PHE A 765 -57.20 20.66 -12.96
CA PHE A 765 -56.85 21.96 -13.49
C PHE A 765 -55.79 21.90 -14.59
N THR A 766 -55.95 22.83 -15.52
CA THR A 766 -55.42 22.86 -16.89
C THR A 766 -53.95 23.24 -17.01
N GLU A 767 -53.37 22.89 -18.16
CA GLU A 767 -52.16 23.51 -18.70
C GLU A 767 -52.33 25.03 -18.94
N SER A 768 -51.21 25.74 -19.08
CA SER A 768 -51.03 27.15 -19.50
C SER A 768 -51.10 28.26 -18.43
N GLU A 769 -49.91 28.70 -17.99
CA GLU A 769 -49.51 30.11 -18.22
C GLU A 769 -47.98 30.22 -18.37
N LYS A 770 -47.47 30.35 -19.62
CA LYS A 770 -46.04 30.63 -19.87
C LYS A 770 -45.79 32.13 -19.76
N ARG A 771 -45.22 32.60 -18.64
CA ARG A 771 -44.61 33.94 -18.58
C ARG A 771 -43.21 33.89 -19.16
N PRO A 772 -42.84 34.80 -20.10
CA PRO A 772 -41.46 34.89 -20.57
C PRO A 772 -40.56 35.43 -19.46
N LEU A 773 -39.37 34.84 -19.30
CA LEU A 773 -38.35 35.36 -18.39
C LEU A 773 -37.78 36.67 -18.96
N SER A 774 -37.80 37.74 -18.15
CA SER A 774 -37.09 38.98 -18.45
C SER A 774 -35.59 38.71 -18.50
N VAL A 775 -34.97 38.96 -19.65
CA VAL A 775 -33.50 38.82 -19.85
C VAL A 775 -32.73 39.93 -19.12
N HIS A 776 -33.41 40.99 -18.65
CA HIS A 776 -32.74 42.18 -18.11
C HIS A 776 -32.28 42.02 -16.64
N ASP A 777 -32.75 40.99 -15.93
CA ASP A 777 -32.47 40.75 -14.50
C ASP A 777 -31.49 39.58 -14.26
N SER A 778 -30.74 39.14 -15.27
CA SER A 778 -29.71 38.11 -15.13
C SER A 778 -28.36 38.71 -14.74
N LEU A 779 -27.95 38.52 -13.48
CA LEU A 779 -26.66 38.97 -12.96
C LEU A 779 -25.73 37.77 -12.68
N VAL A 780 -24.44 37.93 -13.03
CA VAL A 780 -23.38 36.94 -12.78
C VAL A 780 -22.48 37.43 -11.66
N GLU A 781 -22.49 36.74 -10.51
CA GLU A 781 -21.54 36.98 -9.44
C GLU A 781 -20.33 36.04 -9.57
N VAL A 782 -19.13 36.60 -9.48
CA VAL A 782 -17.86 35.86 -9.39
C VAL A 782 -17.22 36.19 -8.04
N SER A 783 -17.16 35.20 -7.15
CA SER A 783 -16.50 35.37 -5.85
C SER A 783 -14.98 35.26 -6.00
N PRO A 784 -14.17 36.17 -5.42
CA PRO A 784 -12.71 36.12 -5.52
C PRO A 784 -12.07 34.92 -4.79
N VAL A 785 -12.87 34.04 -4.19
CA VAL A 785 -12.42 32.85 -3.44
C VAL A 785 -12.80 31.53 -4.16
N CYS A 786 -13.57 31.56 -5.26
CA CYS A 786 -13.96 30.36 -6.01
C CYS A 786 -14.16 30.61 -7.52
N PRO A 787 -13.39 29.97 -8.42
CA PRO A 787 -13.46 30.19 -9.87
C PRO A 787 -14.58 29.37 -10.54
N ARG A 788 -15.84 29.59 -10.14
CA ARG A 788 -17.02 29.10 -10.86
C ARG A 788 -18.10 30.19 -10.90
N PRO A 789 -18.54 30.66 -12.07
CA PRO A 789 -19.62 31.65 -12.15
C PRO A 789 -20.94 31.05 -11.68
N ARG A 790 -21.77 31.86 -11.01
CA ARG A 790 -23.16 31.53 -10.68
C ARG A 790 -24.08 32.57 -11.30
N VAL A 791 -25.17 32.09 -11.91
CA VAL A 791 -26.22 32.92 -12.52
C VAL A 791 -27.44 32.89 -11.62
N ARG A 792 -27.96 34.04 -11.20
CA ARG A 792 -29.30 34.13 -10.60
C ARG A 792 -30.36 34.39 -11.68
N LEU A 793 -31.52 33.77 -11.52
CA LEU A 793 -32.72 34.00 -12.32
C LEU A 793 -33.90 34.21 -11.37
N GLY A 794 -34.11 35.45 -10.94
CA GLY A 794 -35.14 35.79 -9.95
C GLY A 794 -34.79 35.35 -8.51
N SER A 795 -35.82 34.98 -7.74
CA SER A 795 -35.73 34.64 -6.31
C SER A 795 -35.16 33.26 -6.01
N ASP A 796 -35.24 32.33 -6.97
CA ASP A 796 -34.99 30.91 -6.72
C ASP A 796 -33.54 30.53 -7.03
N ILE A 797 -32.84 29.97 -6.04
CA ILE A 797 -31.53 29.37 -6.25
C ILE A 797 -31.73 27.94 -6.74
N ARG A 798 -31.26 27.63 -7.95
CA ARG A 798 -31.09 26.27 -8.45
C ARG A 798 -29.64 26.06 -8.87
N ASP A 799 -28.96 25.09 -8.26
CA ASP A 799 -27.66 24.63 -8.76
C ASP A 799 -27.88 23.81 -10.05
N SER A 800 -28.03 24.52 -11.18
CA SER A 800 -28.12 23.92 -12.51
C SER A 800 -26.75 23.45 -12.98
N VAL A 801 -26.67 22.19 -13.42
CA VAL A 801 -25.51 21.69 -14.18
C VAL A 801 -25.37 22.47 -15.48
N VAL A 802 -24.15 22.95 -15.73
CA VAL A 802 -23.62 23.34 -17.05
C VAL A 802 -22.35 22.51 -17.24
#